data_AF-A0A8M1PZ12-F1
#
_entry.id   AF-A0A8M1PZ12-F1
#
_cell.length_a   1.000
_cell.length_b   1.000
_cell.length_c   1.000
_cell.angle_alpha   90.00
_cell.angle_beta   90.00
_cell.angle_gamma   90.00
#
_symmetry.space_group_name_H-M   'P 1'
#
loop_
_entity.id
_entity.type
_entity.pdbx_description
1 polymer ?
#
loop_
_entity_poly.entity_id
_entity_poly.type
_entity_poly.pdbx_seq_one_letter_code
_entity_poly.pdbx_strand_id
1 'polypeptide(L)'
;MPTQPPAAVCPHHGARAKRKDPVSSIRAARPQTVTPSAQNTEEDISRLRGVMEHLQTGRRVSERETGDEFNLTAELRWRINQLEKEKLDCTSKHNEQVSQCEAQVARLRAQVERGEAHRQTLEYDVAVARRDAAAERRNAEEKINQLTKHNHRLDVLSSELRQRVSDLQRSLEIMQRAREDDLQGLQAELHERDRLLLTANAEIDRLQDEKSPLEALIQEQNDTLHQLKCEMERMKRDGERDTEKLKRQSTELSRSTEREEKLRSDLEAALQKVKVLEQSVESERTAHLQSKFSSEIIQMRLRDLEDALEVEKSTHTEVSSSLELWKQKCVEVERSVAHEREKSHHMSLNITQLEKDLLTMKTDLTAQLEKEKAASAELIGQLEQERAESEQLSIKLQEQERAEAEQLSIKLQEQERVWSERQQEVQEALVRVQQSYDGVLSEIDQVVQQYQQQGATHTYSTGQGGKCNPLDSLRQTLHYYSTQLQESVIVMQKINHESKLKDEAVTDLQRNIQECEARGACANEELKRLRVCVADAAADLRRLTQQLQEEKAQHAHTHAQMNTLQQQHHSEDQEKLMFLHTLYQRLIAGCVLVTPPHCMLGSFSWAELSTVVQEHMDTLTSDLSAANQKVSYLEKVCEGKSAALESVRAQLRQREESWSKQREDLNTQHTHTNNQLQMKIQDVSRQLEQAKGCVRSLEHAQCEQEQEVKRLQMMVSTRGQQEACLLAACGLLAGCVRGLRQQVCLLAMQKAMLQERVCDAQILRSEVSKLLHALAGGEVKGRAARRFRVCVMAVLALGRLRALGRRSAVMFRVPLRLRTQTLVCVNELKTREDEEERNSRVMKTLSDSELLALIQSSMEEVQREMKRSGGVKDSGLASAAQSACRKLLERLLIDVDSRCAGHYGKNSLSRRLGDGLHTLTADLGTEHSYCNSEVMAASLQKHILQFTQRLHSAEVERRNLRLEISRIRRTNTCDDTHTVCVPLQQFESVCEDLSSALQRELRAQTLLRDQASQLQQLGLSMELHTGDQMEKDRTLTQAVQSLSDAKQELRRKEQLVRSLGKQLSQSQQENRRLQQDISSTAKNEEALMSYMKSVEECLKEMKERVILRQKSSRPADFTLQLSTLTPPDSQSIMGNPEMDACQRLVLCFCELNQLLFSIICCQERRICSYESLNTPLQESSLRDKHCTHTSPSAEVDCGPSDSLRG
;
A
#
# COMPACT_ATOMS: atom_id res chain seq x y z
N MET A 1 4.51 -42.97 -61.81
CA MET A 1 4.32 -43.02 -63.27
C MET A 1 4.75 -41.68 -63.88
N PRO A 2 5.05 -41.60 -65.19
CA PRO A 2 6.28 -40.96 -65.64
C PRO A 2 6.13 -39.60 -66.33
N THR A 3 7.25 -38.90 -66.49
CA THR A 3 7.46 -37.86 -67.51
C THR A 3 8.89 -37.93 -68.10
N GLN A 4 9.05 -38.69 -69.19
CA GLN A 4 9.74 -38.17 -70.38
C GLN A 4 8.77 -37.17 -71.08
N PRO A 5 9.18 -36.28 -72.01
CA PRO A 5 10.40 -36.25 -72.85
C PRO A 5 11.06 -34.82 -72.82
N PRO A 6 11.78 -34.29 -73.83
CA PRO A 6 12.34 -34.92 -75.04
C PRO A 6 13.84 -34.68 -75.29
N ALA A 7 14.40 -35.49 -76.19
CA ALA A 7 15.64 -35.18 -76.88
C ALA A 7 15.40 -34.13 -77.98
N ALA A 8 16.33 -33.18 -78.12
CA ALA A 8 16.47 -32.35 -79.32
C ALA A 8 17.61 -32.92 -80.20
N VAL A 9 17.34 -33.01 -81.49
CA VAL A 9 18.12 -33.78 -82.48
C VAL A 9 19.18 -32.90 -83.16
N CYS A 10 20.34 -33.51 -83.46
CA CYS A 10 21.33 -33.31 -84.56
C CYS A 10 21.30 -32.02 -85.41
N PRO A 11 22.47 -31.50 -85.90
CA PRO A 11 23.31 -32.30 -86.81
C PRO A 11 24.83 -32.06 -86.84
N HIS A 12 25.47 -32.86 -87.70
CA HIS A 12 26.91 -32.96 -87.95
C HIS A 12 27.58 -31.71 -88.56
N HIS A 13 28.69 -31.29 -87.95
CA HIS A 13 29.94 -30.88 -88.62
C HIS A 13 31.08 -31.10 -87.60
N GLY A 14 32.29 -31.56 -87.94
CA GLY A 14 32.84 -32.06 -89.19
C GLY A 14 34.33 -32.41 -89.00
N ALA A 15 34.82 -33.46 -89.66
CA ALA A 15 36.25 -33.81 -89.78
C ALA A 15 37.09 -33.97 -88.48
N ARG A 16 37.03 -35.18 -87.91
CA ARG A 16 38.06 -35.75 -87.01
C ARG A 16 39.38 -35.98 -87.76
N ALA A 17 40.21 -34.94 -87.91
CA ALA A 17 41.53 -35.06 -88.53
C ALA A 17 42.59 -35.50 -87.51
N LYS A 18 42.94 -36.80 -87.50
CA LYS A 18 44.18 -37.29 -86.89
C LYS A 18 45.38 -36.64 -87.61
N ARG A 19 45.98 -35.58 -87.05
CA ARG A 19 47.26 -35.06 -87.56
C ARG A 19 48.42 -35.83 -86.94
N LYS A 20 49.19 -36.45 -87.84
CA LYS A 20 50.52 -37.01 -87.60
C LYS A 20 51.46 -35.93 -87.05
N ASP A 21 52.46 -36.35 -86.29
CA ASP A 21 53.72 -35.62 -86.19
C ASP A 21 54.40 -35.53 -87.58
N PRO A 22 54.84 -34.34 -88.02
CA PRO A 22 56.08 -34.19 -88.76
C PRO A 22 57.21 -34.04 -87.74
N VAL A 23 58.14 -35.00 -87.68
CA VAL A 23 59.37 -34.93 -88.47
C VAL A 23 60.13 -33.62 -88.22
N SER A 24 61.10 -33.75 -87.32
CA SER A 24 62.36 -33.00 -87.29
C SER A 24 62.84 -32.48 -88.65
N SER A 25 63.25 -31.21 -88.71
CA SER A 25 64.48 -30.82 -89.41
C SER A 25 64.99 -29.43 -89.03
N ILE A 26 66.30 -29.38 -88.74
CA ILE A 26 67.21 -28.24 -88.98
C ILE A 26 66.83 -26.93 -88.26
N ARG A 27 67.05 -26.90 -86.93
CA ARG A 27 67.55 -25.66 -86.30
C ARG A 27 69.06 -25.62 -86.51
N ALA A 28 69.54 -24.55 -87.14
CA ALA A 28 70.92 -24.36 -87.59
C ALA A 28 71.98 -24.83 -86.58
N ALA A 29 72.65 -25.94 -86.91
CA ALA A 29 73.99 -26.19 -86.41
C ALA A 29 74.92 -25.14 -87.00
N ARG A 30 75.83 -24.58 -86.19
CA ARG A 30 77.00 -23.85 -86.69
C ARG A 30 77.99 -24.90 -87.26
N PRO A 31 78.33 -24.89 -88.55
CA PRO A 31 79.59 -25.46 -89.00
C PRO A 31 80.67 -24.43 -88.61
N GLN A 32 81.54 -24.71 -87.64
CA GLN A 32 82.72 -25.54 -87.87
C GLN A 32 83.57 -25.01 -89.02
N THR A 33 84.30 -23.94 -88.72
CA THR A 33 85.71 -23.82 -89.10
C THR A 33 86.43 -25.14 -88.78
N VAL A 34 86.64 -25.98 -89.78
CA VAL A 34 87.56 -27.11 -89.71
C VAL A 34 88.48 -27.01 -90.92
N THR A 35 89.70 -26.59 -90.65
CA THR A 35 90.87 -26.93 -91.45
C THR A 35 91.16 -28.42 -91.30
N PRO A 36 91.30 -29.14 -92.43
CA PRO A 36 92.38 -30.11 -92.57
C PRO A 36 93.00 -29.97 -93.98
N SER A 37 94.24 -29.51 -94.11
CA SER A 37 95.49 -30.26 -93.89
C SER A 37 96.07 -30.80 -95.21
N ALA A 38 97.35 -30.48 -95.42
CA ALA A 38 98.34 -31.26 -96.17
C ALA A 38 98.19 -31.43 -97.70
N GLN A 39 99.13 -30.79 -98.40
CA GLN A 39 100.04 -31.42 -99.37
C GLN A 39 99.44 -32.17 -100.57
N ASN A 40 99.44 -31.53 -101.74
CA ASN A 40 100.00 -32.04 -103.02
C ASN A 40 99.63 -31.10 -104.18
N THR A 41 100.44 -30.06 -104.46
CA THR A 41 100.25 -29.15 -105.61
C THR A 41 101.55 -28.74 -106.32
N GLU A 42 102.67 -29.42 -106.05
CA GLU A 42 103.94 -29.20 -106.77
C GLU A 42 103.88 -29.81 -108.20
N GLU A 43 103.00 -30.79 -108.42
CA GLU A 43 102.64 -31.29 -109.75
C GLU A 43 101.87 -30.26 -110.59
N ASP A 44 100.97 -29.47 -109.99
CA ASP A 44 100.15 -28.50 -110.74
C ASP A 44 100.99 -27.34 -111.29
N ILE A 45 101.99 -26.89 -110.51
CA ILE A 45 102.96 -25.89 -110.97
C ILE A 45 103.83 -26.45 -112.11
N SER A 46 104.09 -27.75 -112.12
CA SER A 46 104.84 -28.43 -113.18
C SER A 46 103.99 -28.61 -114.45
N ARG A 47 102.70 -28.94 -114.34
CA ARG A 47 101.75 -28.97 -115.48
C ARG A 47 101.60 -27.59 -116.11
N LEU A 48 101.47 -26.53 -115.31
CA LEU A 48 101.35 -25.16 -115.81
C LEU A 48 102.61 -24.68 -116.55
N ARG A 49 103.82 -25.09 -116.12
CA ARG A 49 105.05 -24.86 -116.89
C ARG A 49 105.05 -25.58 -118.25
N GLY A 50 104.64 -26.84 -118.30
CA GLY A 50 104.53 -27.60 -119.57
C GLY A 50 103.56 -26.96 -120.58
N VAL A 51 102.42 -26.43 -120.10
CA VAL A 51 101.46 -25.70 -120.94
C VAL A 51 102.06 -24.37 -121.45
N MET A 52 102.85 -23.67 -120.64
CA MET A 52 103.54 -22.45 -121.09
C MET A 52 104.57 -22.72 -122.18
N GLU A 53 105.34 -23.82 -122.10
CA GLU A 53 106.30 -24.19 -123.16
C GLU A 53 105.62 -24.60 -124.47
N HIS A 54 104.47 -25.28 -124.41
CA HIS A 54 103.65 -25.59 -125.59
C HIS A 54 103.04 -24.33 -126.23
N LEU A 55 102.63 -23.34 -125.43
CA LEU A 55 102.12 -22.07 -125.94
C LEU A 55 103.23 -21.16 -126.51
N GLN A 56 104.47 -21.29 -126.03
CA GLN A 56 105.62 -20.56 -126.60
C GLN A 56 106.15 -21.19 -127.89
N THR A 57 106.06 -22.52 -128.05
CA THR A 57 106.41 -23.19 -129.31
C THR A 57 105.34 -22.97 -130.38
N GLY A 58 104.05 -23.08 -130.04
CA GLY A 58 102.96 -22.78 -130.98
C GLY A 58 102.96 -21.34 -131.52
N ARG A 59 103.39 -20.36 -130.71
CA ARG A 59 103.42 -18.94 -131.13
C ARG A 59 104.43 -18.65 -132.26
N ARG A 60 105.48 -19.46 -132.45
CA ARG A 60 106.47 -19.24 -133.54
C ARG A 60 105.97 -19.67 -134.93
N VAL A 61 104.84 -20.36 -135.03
CA VAL A 61 104.34 -20.90 -136.30
C VAL A 61 103.29 -20.00 -136.98
N SER A 62 102.58 -19.15 -136.22
CA SER A 62 101.50 -18.30 -136.75
C SER A 62 101.93 -16.88 -137.20
N GLU A 63 103.23 -16.57 -137.30
CA GLU A 63 103.72 -15.22 -137.64
C GLU A 63 103.90 -14.96 -139.16
N ARG A 64 103.27 -15.73 -140.06
CA ARG A 64 103.55 -15.60 -141.51
C ARG A 64 102.37 -15.47 -142.46
N GLU A 65 101.12 -15.58 -142.01
CA GLU A 65 99.97 -15.55 -142.92
C GLU A 65 98.93 -14.49 -142.54
N THR A 66 98.71 -13.56 -143.48
CA THR A 66 97.53 -12.69 -143.66
C THR A 66 97.14 -11.77 -142.48
N GLY A 67 97.77 -10.59 -142.44
CA GLY A 67 97.49 -9.51 -141.48
C GLY A 67 96.14 -8.80 -141.57
N ASP A 68 95.18 -9.29 -142.37
CA ASP A 68 93.82 -8.71 -142.47
C ASP A 68 92.79 -9.43 -141.56
N GLU A 69 92.94 -10.72 -141.27
CA GLU A 69 92.09 -11.40 -140.26
C GLU A 69 92.39 -10.94 -138.82
N PHE A 70 93.55 -10.33 -138.60
CA PHE A 70 93.94 -9.80 -137.29
C PHE A 70 93.02 -8.64 -136.86
N ASN A 71 92.46 -7.89 -137.81
CA ASN A 71 91.47 -6.85 -137.53
C ASN A 71 90.12 -7.46 -137.11
N LEU A 72 89.61 -8.44 -137.85
CA LEU A 72 88.32 -9.08 -137.52
C LEU A 72 88.37 -9.87 -136.20
N THR A 73 89.48 -10.57 -135.92
CA THR A 73 89.65 -11.28 -134.63
C THR A 73 89.97 -10.34 -133.46
N ALA A 74 90.46 -9.12 -133.72
CA ALA A 74 90.54 -8.07 -132.72
C ALA A 74 89.17 -7.43 -132.46
N GLU A 75 88.37 -7.14 -133.50
CA GLU A 75 87.00 -6.64 -133.37
C GLU A 75 86.09 -7.64 -132.65
N LEU A 76 86.14 -8.93 -132.98
CA LEU A 76 85.35 -9.95 -132.27
C LEU A 76 85.77 -10.07 -130.80
N ARG A 77 87.07 -10.01 -130.47
CA ARG A 77 87.53 -9.99 -129.07
C ARG A 77 87.12 -8.71 -128.34
N TRP A 78 87.20 -7.56 -129.00
CA TRP A 78 86.69 -6.30 -128.48
C TRP A 78 85.17 -6.39 -128.23
N ARG A 79 84.41 -6.95 -129.17
CA ARG A 79 82.96 -7.13 -129.05
C ARG A 79 82.55 -8.13 -127.97
N ILE A 80 83.31 -9.21 -127.78
CA ILE A 80 83.10 -10.15 -126.66
C ILE A 80 83.37 -9.44 -125.33
N ASN A 81 84.50 -8.74 -125.18
CA ASN A 81 84.79 -7.96 -123.97
C ASN A 81 83.72 -6.86 -123.71
N GLN A 82 83.21 -6.24 -124.78
CA GLN A 82 82.12 -5.26 -124.72
C GLN A 82 80.83 -5.92 -124.19
N LEU A 83 80.46 -7.08 -124.72
CA LEU A 83 79.27 -7.86 -124.29
C LEU A 83 79.43 -8.44 -122.88
N GLU A 84 80.63 -8.86 -122.47
CA GLU A 84 80.91 -9.29 -121.10
C GLU A 84 80.83 -8.14 -120.11
N LYS A 85 81.32 -6.94 -120.49
CA LYS A 85 81.16 -5.72 -119.71
C LYS A 85 79.69 -5.29 -119.62
N GLU A 86 78.95 -5.32 -120.73
CA GLU A 86 77.50 -5.08 -120.76
C GLU A 86 76.74 -6.10 -119.89
N LYS A 87 77.15 -7.37 -119.90
CA LYS A 87 76.59 -8.43 -119.04
C LYS A 87 76.91 -8.18 -117.57
N LEU A 88 78.14 -7.81 -117.23
CA LEU A 88 78.55 -7.44 -115.87
C LEU A 88 77.74 -6.24 -115.37
N ASP A 89 77.58 -5.20 -116.18
CA ASP A 89 76.73 -4.04 -115.89
C ASP A 89 75.25 -4.40 -115.76
N CYS A 90 74.74 -5.37 -116.53
CA CYS A 90 73.38 -5.89 -116.36
C CYS A 90 73.24 -6.67 -115.05
N THR A 91 74.24 -7.50 -114.69
CA THR A 91 74.21 -8.24 -113.42
C THR A 91 74.42 -7.35 -112.21
N SER A 92 75.22 -6.27 -112.30
CA SER A 92 75.40 -5.31 -111.21
C SER A 92 74.10 -4.53 -110.98
N LYS A 93 73.47 -4.01 -112.04
CA LYS A 93 72.14 -3.39 -111.99
C LYS A 93 71.07 -4.35 -111.45
N HIS A 94 71.08 -5.61 -111.88
CA HIS A 94 70.13 -6.60 -111.37
C HIS A 94 70.36 -6.91 -109.88
N ASN A 95 71.61 -7.12 -109.45
CA ASN A 95 71.95 -7.34 -108.05
C ASN A 95 71.63 -6.12 -107.18
N GLU A 96 71.81 -4.91 -107.72
CA GLU A 96 71.41 -3.67 -107.06
C GLU A 96 69.89 -3.56 -106.94
N GLN A 97 69.13 -3.87 -108.00
CA GLN A 97 67.67 -3.96 -107.96
C GLN A 97 67.18 -5.01 -106.96
N VAL A 98 67.76 -6.21 -106.95
CA VAL A 98 67.46 -7.27 -105.98
C VAL A 98 67.75 -6.77 -104.56
N SER A 99 68.91 -6.15 -104.32
CA SER A 99 69.26 -5.57 -103.01
C SER A 99 68.29 -4.47 -102.59
N GLN A 100 67.86 -3.61 -103.52
CA GLN A 100 66.86 -2.57 -103.27
C GLN A 100 65.48 -3.17 -102.96
N CYS A 101 65.05 -4.20 -103.69
CA CYS A 101 63.81 -4.94 -103.47
C CYS A 101 63.83 -5.70 -102.13
N GLU A 102 64.91 -6.39 -101.80
CA GLU A 102 65.09 -7.06 -100.50
C GLU A 102 65.08 -6.05 -99.35
N ALA A 103 65.74 -4.90 -99.51
CA ALA A 103 65.67 -3.81 -98.54
C ALA A 103 64.27 -3.18 -98.44
N GLN A 104 63.50 -3.09 -99.54
CA GLN A 104 62.08 -2.68 -99.50
C GLN A 104 61.21 -3.72 -98.78
N VAL A 105 61.36 -5.01 -99.09
CA VAL A 105 60.64 -6.12 -98.43
C VAL A 105 60.98 -6.17 -96.93
N ALA A 106 62.24 -5.98 -96.55
CA ALA A 106 62.65 -5.90 -95.14
C ALA A 106 62.03 -4.68 -94.44
N ARG A 107 62.00 -3.51 -95.10
CA ARG A 107 61.33 -2.31 -94.56
C ARG A 107 59.81 -2.51 -94.41
N LEU A 108 59.15 -3.12 -95.39
CA LEU A 108 57.71 -3.41 -95.34
C LEU A 108 57.38 -4.44 -94.26
N ARG A 109 58.17 -5.52 -94.12
CA ARG A 109 58.02 -6.49 -93.01
C ARG A 109 58.17 -5.80 -91.65
N ALA A 110 59.20 -4.97 -91.47
CA ALA A 110 59.38 -4.21 -90.24
C ALA A 110 58.25 -3.18 -89.97
N GLN A 111 57.62 -2.63 -91.01
CA GLN A 111 56.43 -1.78 -90.85
C GLN A 111 55.19 -2.60 -90.47
N VAL A 112 54.99 -3.78 -91.07
CA VAL A 112 53.89 -4.70 -90.71
C VAL A 112 54.05 -5.21 -89.28
N GLU A 113 55.24 -5.66 -88.88
CA GLU A 113 55.54 -6.09 -87.51
C GLU A 113 55.28 -4.97 -86.48
N ARG A 114 55.68 -3.73 -86.78
CA ARG A 114 55.34 -2.57 -85.93
C ARG A 114 53.84 -2.29 -85.91
N GLY A 115 53.15 -2.42 -87.05
CA GLY A 115 51.70 -2.23 -87.15
C GLY A 115 50.92 -3.29 -86.36
N GLU A 116 51.34 -4.56 -86.43
CA GLU A 116 50.77 -5.64 -85.64
C GLU A 116 51.03 -5.45 -84.14
N ALA A 117 52.23 -5.01 -83.75
CA ALA A 117 52.54 -4.66 -82.35
C ALA A 117 51.67 -3.49 -81.84
N HIS A 118 51.43 -2.45 -82.67
CA HIS A 118 50.49 -1.39 -82.33
C HIS A 118 49.05 -1.90 -82.23
N ARG A 119 48.59 -2.74 -83.15
CA ARG A 119 47.24 -3.34 -83.11
C ARG A 119 47.05 -4.19 -81.84
N GLN A 120 48.01 -5.04 -81.49
CA GLN A 120 47.96 -5.85 -80.27
C GLN A 120 47.96 -4.98 -79.01
N THR A 121 48.72 -3.87 -79.00
CA THR A 121 48.70 -2.89 -77.90
C THR A 121 47.33 -2.24 -77.77
N LEU A 122 46.75 -1.73 -78.87
CA LEU A 122 45.42 -1.13 -78.87
C LEU A 122 44.31 -2.15 -78.51
N GLU A 123 44.40 -3.41 -78.93
CA GLU A 123 43.46 -4.46 -78.54
C GLU A 123 43.55 -4.79 -77.05
N TYR A 124 44.76 -4.80 -76.49
CA TYR A 124 44.98 -4.91 -75.05
C TYR A 124 44.39 -3.71 -74.30
N ASP A 125 44.66 -2.48 -74.74
CA ASP A 125 44.17 -1.25 -74.11
C ASP A 125 42.64 -1.15 -74.17
N VAL A 126 42.01 -1.52 -75.30
CA VAL A 126 40.55 -1.62 -75.42
C VAL A 126 39.97 -2.73 -74.53
N ALA A 127 40.66 -3.86 -74.38
CA ALA A 127 40.23 -4.93 -73.46
C ALA A 127 40.33 -4.51 -71.99
N VAL A 128 41.37 -3.76 -71.61
CA VAL A 128 41.53 -3.15 -70.29
C VAL A 128 40.44 -2.11 -70.06
N ALA A 129 40.26 -1.14 -70.95
CA ALA A 129 39.23 -0.11 -70.84
C ALA A 129 37.81 -0.70 -70.75
N ARG A 130 37.50 -1.75 -71.53
CA ARG A 130 36.20 -2.47 -71.43
C ARG A 130 36.04 -3.20 -70.10
N ARG A 131 37.12 -3.80 -69.57
CA ARG A 131 37.12 -4.46 -68.26
C ARG A 131 36.89 -3.46 -67.14
N ASP A 132 37.55 -2.30 -67.21
CA ASP A 132 37.48 -1.27 -66.18
C ASP A 132 36.12 -0.56 -66.22
N ALA A 133 35.62 -0.18 -67.40
CA ALA A 133 34.24 0.33 -67.57
C ALA A 133 33.15 -0.70 -67.21
N ALA A 134 33.44 -2.01 -67.22
CA ALA A 134 32.55 -3.04 -66.70
C ALA A 134 32.67 -3.23 -65.18
N ALA A 135 33.84 -2.93 -64.58
CA ALA A 135 34.02 -2.88 -63.14
C ALA A 135 33.34 -1.64 -62.54
N GLU A 136 33.50 -0.47 -63.17
CA GLU A 136 32.83 0.77 -62.78
C GLU A 136 31.31 0.66 -62.85
N ARG A 137 30.76 0.06 -63.92
CA ARG A 137 29.31 -0.22 -64.01
C ARG A 137 28.82 -1.14 -62.90
N ARG A 138 29.52 -2.24 -62.59
CA ARG A 138 29.16 -3.09 -61.44
C ARG A 138 29.25 -2.33 -60.11
N ASN A 139 30.28 -1.51 -59.91
CA ASN A 139 30.40 -0.68 -58.70
C ASN A 139 29.25 0.35 -58.60
N ALA A 140 28.80 0.91 -59.72
CA ALA A 140 27.65 1.82 -59.77
C ALA A 140 26.32 1.08 -59.51
N GLU A 141 26.11 -0.08 -60.12
CA GLU A 141 24.97 -0.97 -59.85
C GLU A 141 24.93 -1.43 -58.39
N GLU A 142 26.06 -1.79 -57.80
CA GLU A 142 26.17 -2.15 -56.37
C GLU A 142 25.82 -0.96 -55.47
N LYS A 143 26.28 0.26 -55.79
CA LYS A 143 25.90 1.49 -55.08
C LYS A 143 24.40 1.80 -55.22
N ILE A 144 23.82 1.68 -56.41
CA ILE A 144 22.37 1.85 -56.64
C ILE A 144 21.58 0.80 -55.84
N ASN A 145 22.04 -0.46 -55.80
CA ASN A 145 21.43 -1.53 -55.01
C ASN A 145 21.59 -1.32 -53.49
N GLN A 146 22.62 -0.60 -53.03
CA GLN A 146 22.77 -0.20 -51.63
C GLN A 146 21.85 0.98 -51.29
N LEU A 147 21.79 2.00 -52.15
CA LEU A 147 20.92 3.17 -51.99
C LEU A 147 19.43 2.80 -52.03
N THR A 148 19.01 1.93 -52.94
CA THR A 148 17.62 1.42 -52.98
C THR A 148 17.25 0.63 -51.72
N LYS A 149 18.16 -0.22 -51.20
CA LYS A 149 17.97 -0.90 -49.91
C LYS A 149 17.95 0.07 -48.73
N HIS A 150 18.70 1.17 -48.79
CA HIS A 150 18.68 2.20 -47.76
C HIS A 150 17.38 3.01 -47.80
N ASN A 151 16.95 3.48 -48.98
CA ASN A 151 15.66 4.13 -49.18
C ASN A 151 14.51 3.24 -48.69
N HIS A 152 14.49 1.95 -49.05
CA HIS A 152 13.41 1.06 -48.60
C HIS A 152 13.38 0.88 -47.06
N ARG A 153 14.54 0.96 -46.39
CA ARG A 153 14.59 1.00 -44.91
C ARG A 153 14.10 2.35 -44.36
N LEU A 154 14.42 3.46 -45.01
CA LEU A 154 13.91 4.78 -44.65
C LEU A 154 12.39 4.89 -44.89
N ASP A 155 11.85 4.25 -45.93
CA ASP A 155 10.41 4.20 -46.22
C ASP A 155 9.66 3.40 -45.13
N VAL A 156 10.21 2.24 -44.72
CA VAL A 156 9.68 1.44 -43.61
C VAL A 156 9.72 2.23 -42.30
N LEU A 157 10.87 2.81 -41.93
CA LEU A 157 11.00 3.64 -40.72
C LEU A 157 10.08 4.87 -40.76
N SER A 158 9.92 5.51 -41.93
CA SER A 158 8.99 6.63 -42.11
C SER A 158 7.52 6.20 -42.05
N SER A 159 7.22 4.92 -42.29
CA SER A 159 5.88 4.35 -42.14
C SER A 159 5.61 3.98 -40.68
N GLU A 160 6.58 3.36 -39.99
CA GLU A 160 6.54 3.09 -38.55
C GLU A 160 6.40 4.38 -37.73
N LEU A 161 7.16 5.43 -38.07
CA LEU A 161 7.07 6.74 -37.42
C LEU A 161 5.70 7.41 -37.68
N ARG A 162 5.18 7.35 -38.92
CA ARG A 162 3.84 7.85 -39.22
C ARG A 162 2.76 7.09 -38.46
N GLN A 163 2.86 5.77 -38.35
CA GLN A 163 1.96 4.96 -37.54
C GLN A 163 2.04 5.35 -36.06
N ARG A 164 3.24 5.47 -35.48
CA ARG A 164 3.42 5.91 -34.08
C ARG A 164 2.85 7.31 -33.84
N VAL A 165 2.99 8.25 -34.78
CA VAL A 165 2.38 9.57 -34.69
C VAL A 165 0.85 9.47 -34.71
N SER A 166 0.27 8.64 -35.59
CA SER A 166 -1.18 8.39 -35.61
C SER A 166 -1.69 7.68 -34.36
N ASP A 167 -0.91 6.78 -33.76
CA ASP A 167 -1.25 6.09 -32.52
C ASP A 167 -1.22 7.06 -31.33
N LEU A 168 -0.18 7.92 -31.26
CA LEU A 168 -0.08 8.98 -30.25
C LEU A 168 -1.19 10.02 -30.40
N GLN A 169 -1.50 10.46 -31.62
CA GLN A 169 -2.64 11.35 -31.89
C GLN A 169 -3.95 10.76 -31.39
N ARG A 170 -4.25 9.49 -31.72
CA ARG A 170 -5.44 8.79 -31.20
C ARG A 170 -5.45 8.68 -29.66
N SER A 171 -4.31 8.39 -29.05
CA SER A 171 -4.23 8.35 -27.57
C SER A 171 -4.47 9.73 -26.93
N LEU A 172 -3.99 10.80 -27.57
CA LEU A 172 -4.18 12.17 -27.13
C LEU A 172 -5.63 12.63 -27.31
N GLU A 173 -6.28 12.30 -28.42
CA GLU A 173 -7.72 12.52 -28.61
C GLU A 173 -8.58 11.79 -27.56
N ILE A 174 -8.23 10.53 -27.21
CA ILE A 174 -8.92 9.77 -26.17
C ILE A 174 -8.75 10.43 -24.80
N MET A 175 -7.52 10.84 -24.44
CA MET A 175 -7.26 11.56 -23.18
C MET A 175 -7.93 12.94 -23.13
N GLN A 176 -8.03 13.64 -24.27
CA GLN A 176 -8.76 14.90 -24.37
C GLN A 176 -10.26 14.70 -24.14
N ARG A 177 -10.89 13.71 -24.78
CA ARG A 177 -12.30 13.37 -24.56
C ARG A 177 -12.58 12.96 -23.13
N ALA A 178 -11.77 12.07 -22.55
CA ALA A 178 -11.92 11.68 -21.15
C ALA A 178 -11.86 12.89 -20.20
N ARG A 179 -10.92 13.83 -20.44
CA ARG A 179 -10.83 15.08 -19.67
C ARG A 179 -12.02 16.02 -19.92
N GLU A 180 -12.55 16.07 -21.13
CA GLU A 180 -13.75 16.85 -21.47
C GLU A 180 -15.02 16.25 -20.81
N ASP A 181 -15.12 14.94 -20.74
CA ASP A 181 -16.20 14.21 -20.06
C ASP A 181 -16.11 14.41 -18.53
N ASP A 182 -14.91 14.33 -17.94
CA ASP A 182 -14.65 14.64 -16.52
C ASP A 182 -15.04 16.09 -16.19
N LEU A 183 -14.67 17.05 -17.05
CA LEU A 183 -15.02 18.46 -16.88
C LEU A 183 -16.54 18.71 -17.02
N GLN A 184 -17.21 18.02 -17.93
CA GLN A 184 -18.68 18.07 -18.05
C GLN A 184 -19.37 17.46 -16.82
N GLY A 185 -18.86 16.34 -16.29
CA GLY A 185 -19.35 15.73 -15.05
C GLY A 185 -19.22 16.66 -13.85
N LEU A 186 -18.04 17.28 -13.68
CA LEU A 186 -17.81 18.27 -12.62
C LEU A 186 -18.68 19.53 -12.79
N GLN A 187 -18.93 19.99 -14.01
CA GLN A 187 -19.87 21.10 -14.28
C GLN A 187 -21.30 20.72 -13.95
N ALA A 188 -21.75 19.51 -14.28
CA ALA A 188 -23.07 19.01 -13.91
C ALA A 188 -23.24 18.93 -12.38
N GLU A 189 -22.25 18.39 -11.67
CA GLU A 189 -22.28 18.37 -10.19
C GLU A 189 -22.28 19.79 -9.57
N LEU A 190 -21.54 20.74 -10.15
CA LEU A 190 -21.57 22.14 -9.70
C LEU A 190 -22.95 22.75 -9.91
N HIS A 191 -23.56 22.56 -11.09
CA HIS A 191 -24.92 23.03 -11.35
C HIS A 191 -25.98 22.35 -10.46
N GLU A 192 -25.81 21.08 -10.10
CA GLU A 192 -26.68 20.43 -9.12
C GLU A 192 -26.50 20.99 -7.71
N ARG A 193 -25.26 21.26 -7.27
CA ARG A 193 -24.98 21.91 -5.98
C ARG A 193 -25.54 23.34 -5.95
N ASP A 194 -25.35 24.13 -7.01
CA ASP A 194 -25.91 25.48 -7.14
C ASP A 194 -27.44 25.45 -7.12
N ARG A 195 -28.07 24.50 -7.82
CA ARG A 195 -29.53 24.30 -7.79
C ARG A 195 -30.01 23.95 -6.38
N LEU A 196 -29.30 23.07 -5.67
CA LEU A 196 -29.64 22.69 -4.29
C LEU A 196 -29.47 23.87 -3.32
N LEU A 197 -28.41 24.67 -3.46
CA LEU A 197 -28.20 25.91 -2.70
C LEU A 197 -29.30 26.94 -2.98
N LEU A 198 -29.71 27.11 -4.24
CA LEU A 198 -30.84 27.98 -4.59
C LEU A 198 -32.15 27.50 -3.96
N THR A 199 -32.43 26.19 -3.96
CA THR A 199 -33.63 25.67 -3.27
C THR A 199 -33.55 25.77 -1.75
N ALA A 200 -32.37 25.62 -1.15
CA ALA A 200 -32.16 25.76 0.29
C ALA A 200 -32.30 27.23 0.73
N ASN A 201 -31.76 28.18 -0.05
CA ASN A 201 -31.94 29.61 0.19
C ASN A 201 -33.41 30.01 0.05
N ALA A 202 -34.10 29.56 -1.00
CA ALA A 202 -35.53 29.83 -1.16
C ALA A 202 -36.38 29.27 0.00
N GLU A 203 -36.00 28.13 0.57
CA GLU A 203 -36.65 27.58 1.78
C GLU A 203 -36.31 28.38 3.04
N ILE A 204 -35.07 28.87 3.18
CA ILE A 204 -34.67 29.78 4.27
C ILE A 204 -35.45 31.09 4.19
N ASP A 205 -35.62 31.66 3.00
CA ASP A 205 -36.41 32.88 2.77
C ASP A 205 -37.89 32.61 3.09
N ARG A 206 -38.45 31.47 2.65
CA ARG A 206 -39.82 31.03 2.98
C ARG A 206 -40.03 30.89 4.49
N LEU A 207 -39.06 30.33 5.21
CA LEU A 207 -39.11 30.20 6.67
C LEU A 207 -38.95 31.55 7.39
N GLN A 208 -38.25 32.52 6.82
CA GLN A 208 -38.20 33.90 7.34
C GLN A 208 -39.54 34.63 7.12
N ASP A 209 -40.14 34.45 5.93
CA ASP A 209 -41.48 34.96 5.62
C ASP A 209 -42.56 34.35 6.51
N GLU A 210 -42.46 33.05 6.88
CA GLU A 210 -43.36 32.41 7.87
C GLU A 210 -43.07 32.84 9.31
N LYS A 211 -41.81 33.11 9.65
CA LYS A 211 -41.41 33.55 10.99
C LYS A 211 -41.91 34.97 11.31
N SER A 212 -41.85 35.90 10.35
CA SER A 212 -42.23 37.30 10.58
C SER A 212 -43.70 37.54 11.04
N PRO A 213 -44.75 36.88 10.49
CA PRO A 213 -46.11 37.00 11.00
C PRO A 213 -46.31 36.27 12.33
N LEU A 214 -45.52 35.22 12.64
CA LEU A 214 -45.56 34.56 13.94
C LEU A 214 -44.98 35.47 15.03
N GLU A 215 -43.86 36.16 14.76
CA GLU A 215 -43.32 37.17 15.66
C GLU A 215 -44.30 38.35 15.84
N ALA A 216 -44.96 38.79 14.77
CA ALA A 216 -45.99 39.82 14.85
C ALA A 216 -47.22 39.39 15.68
N LEU A 217 -47.69 38.15 15.52
CA LEU A 217 -48.79 37.59 16.31
C LEU A 217 -48.43 37.42 17.79
N ILE A 218 -47.18 37.01 18.10
CA ILE A 218 -46.69 36.96 19.48
C ILE A 218 -46.64 38.37 20.09
N GLN A 219 -46.24 39.39 19.31
CA GLN A 219 -46.28 40.78 19.77
C GLN A 219 -47.73 41.25 20.03
N GLU A 220 -48.68 40.94 19.15
CA GLU A 220 -50.10 41.26 19.34
C GLU A 220 -50.70 40.57 20.58
N GLN A 221 -50.35 39.29 20.81
CA GLN A 221 -50.74 38.57 22.04
C GLN A 221 -50.13 39.22 23.29
N ASN A 222 -48.87 39.66 23.24
CA ASN A 222 -48.25 40.39 24.34
C ASN A 222 -48.92 41.75 24.58
N ASP A 223 -49.27 42.49 23.53
CA ASP A 223 -49.93 43.80 23.65
C ASP A 223 -51.35 43.67 24.21
N THR A 224 -52.11 42.65 23.78
CA THR A 224 -53.45 42.35 24.34
C THR A 224 -53.38 41.89 25.80
N LEU A 225 -52.38 41.07 26.18
CA LEU A 225 -52.14 40.72 27.59
C LEU A 225 -51.78 41.95 28.44
N HIS A 226 -50.99 42.88 27.91
CA HIS A 226 -50.69 44.15 28.59
C HIS A 226 -51.95 45.03 28.73
N GLN A 227 -52.80 45.11 27.70
CA GLN A 227 -54.08 45.83 27.79
C GLN A 227 -55.01 45.22 28.85
N LEU A 228 -55.21 43.89 28.83
CA LEU A 228 -56.00 43.17 29.83
C LEU A 228 -55.47 43.37 31.26
N LYS A 229 -54.14 43.38 31.44
CA LYS A 229 -53.52 43.68 32.73
C LYS A 229 -53.82 45.11 33.18
N CYS A 230 -53.71 46.10 32.29
CA CYS A 230 -54.06 47.49 32.58
C CYS A 230 -55.56 47.68 32.87
N GLU A 231 -56.45 46.90 32.26
CA GLU A 231 -57.88 46.88 32.58
C GLU A 231 -58.16 46.23 33.94
N MET A 232 -57.54 45.09 34.24
CA MET A 232 -57.62 44.45 35.55
C MET A 232 -57.14 45.38 36.68
N GLU A 233 -56.05 46.12 36.47
CA GLU A 233 -55.57 47.15 37.41
C GLU A 233 -56.51 48.35 37.53
N ARG A 234 -57.26 48.73 36.48
CA ARG A 234 -58.33 49.75 36.58
C ARG A 234 -59.50 49.21 37.39
N MET A 235 -60.00 48.02 37.06
CA MET A 235 -61.10 47.34 37.75
C MET A 235 -60.80 47.16 39.23
N LYS A 236 -59.58 46.79 39.60
CA LYS A 236 -59.14 46.71 41.00
C LYS A 236 -59.21 48.08 41.69
N ARG A 237 -58.72 49.15 41.07
CA ARG A 237 -58.79 50.53 41.58
C ARG A 237 -60.21 51.10 41.63
N ASP A 238 -61.12 50.65 40.77
CA ASP A 238 -62.54 51.01 40.82
C ASP A 238 -63.25 50.26 41.97
N GLY A 239 -63.00 48.96 42.11
CA GLY A 239 -63.45 48.16 43.25
C GLY A 239 -62.96 48.70 44.60
N GLU A 240 -61.68 49.07 44.71
CA GLU A 240 -61.13 49.74 45.89
C GLU A 240 -61.88 51.04 46.20
N ARG A 241 -62.06 51.92 45.20
CA ARG A 241 -62.82 53.18 45.34
C ARG A 241 -64.27 52.94 45.78
N ASP A 242 -64.93 51.91 45.28
CA ASP A 242 -66.30 51.57 45.68
C ASP A 242 -66.37 50.95 47.08
N THR A 243 -65.39 50.13 47.48
CA THR A 243 -65.29 49.68 48.88
C THR A 243 -65.04 50.85 49.84
N GLU A 244 -64.28 51.87 49.44
CA GLU A 244 -64.14 53.07 50.25
C GLU A 244 -65.42 53.91 50.31
N LYS A 245 -66.18 54.03 49.22
CA LYS A 245 -67.51 54.68 49.23
C LYS A 245 -68.45 53.96 50.18
N LEU A 246 -68.51 52.62 50.12
CA LEU A 246 -69.31 51.79 51.01
C LEU A 246 -68.87 51.93 52.48
N LYS A 247 -67.56 51.95 52.75
CA LYS A 247 -67.03 52.22 54.10
C LYS A 247 -67.41 53.61 54.59
N ARG A 248 -67.29 54.66 53.77
CA ARG A 248 -67.71 56.04 54.11
C ARG A 248 -69.21 56.08 54.42
N GLN A 249 -70.05 55.52 53.55
CA GLN A 249 -71.50 55.39 53.76
C GLN A 249 -71.84 54.62 55.04
N SER A 250 -71.15 53.51 55.33
CA SER A 250 -71.32 52.75 56.57
C SER A 250 -70.96 53.56 57.81
N THR A 251 -69.87 54.33 57.79
CA THR A 251 -69.49 55.21 58.92
C THR A 251 -70.39 56.43 59.06
N GLU A 252 -71.02 56.88 57.98
CA GLU A 252 -71.98 57.99 58.02
C GLU A 252 -73.34 57.52 58.52
N LEU A 253 -73.76 56.31 58.15
CA LEU A 253 -74.89 55.61 58.74
C LEU A 253 -74.66 55.34 60.24
N SER A 254 -73.49 54.84 60.66
CA SER A 254 -73.24 54.60 62.10
C SER A 254 -73.24 55.91 62.90
N ARG A 255 -72.66 56.99 62.37
CA ARG A 255 -72.79 58.34 62.96
C ARG A 255 -74.21 58.87 62.93
N SER A 256 -75.07 58.41 62.01
CA SER A 256 -76.50 58.73 61.99
C SER A 256 -77.24 57.98 63.07
N THR A 257 -77.02 56.67 63.21
CA THR A 257 -77.66 55.86 64.27
C THR A 257 -77.19 56.29 65.65
N GLU A 258 -75.90 56.57 65.88
CA GLU A 258 -75.40 57.16 67.14
C GLU A 258 -76.04 58.51 67.47
N ARG A 259 -76.37 59.33 66.45
CA ARG A 259 -77.07 60.61 66.65
C ARG A 259 -78.54 60.38 66.97
N GLU A 260 -79.21 59.44 66.30
CA GLU A 260 -80.59 59.05 66.64
C GLU A 260 -80.69 58.44 68.03
N GLU A 261 -79.74 57.59 68.44
CA GLU A 261 -79.67 56.99 69.78
C GLU A 261 -79.47 58.06 70.85
N LYS A 262 -78.57 59.04 70.63
CA LYS A 262 -78.43 60.19 71.54
C LYS A 262 -79.71 61.01 71.61
N LEU A 263 -80.33 61.34 70.48
CA LEU A 263 -81.60 62.07 70.46
C LEU A 263 -82.75 61.29 71.11
N ARG A 264 -82.78 59.96 71.00
CA ARG A 264 -83.72 59.08 71.72
C ARG A 264 -83.43 59.10 73.22
N SER A 265 -82.17 58.98 73.65
CA SER A 265 -81.79 59.06 75.06
C SER A 265 -82.10 60.43 75.67
N ASP A 266 -81.89 61.52 74.93
CA ASP A 266 -82.23 62.88 75.34
C ASP A 266 -83.75 63.07 75.42
N LEU A 267 -84.51 62.50 74.46
CA LEU A 267 -85.97 62.49 74.47
C LEU A 267 -86.51 61.65 75.64
N GLU A 268 -85.95 60.48 75.92
CA GLU A 268 -86.31 59.65 77.07
C GLU A 268 -85.98 60.35 78.40
N ALA A 269 -84.83 61.01 78.51
CA ALA A 269 -84.47 61.82 79.68
C ALA A 269 -85.40 63.04 79.85
N ALA A 270 -85.83 63.66 78.75
CA ALA A 270 -86.82 64.73 78.76
C ALA A 270 -88.22 64.22 79.16
N LEU A 271 -88.66 63.09 78.60
CA LEU A 271 -89.90 62.41 78.96
C LEU A 271 -89.90 61.98 80.43
N GLN A 272 -88.77 61.50 80.96
CA GLN A 272 -88.67 61.13 82.37
C GLN A 272 -88.68 62.35 83.30
N LYS A 273 -88.10 63.49 82.89
CA LYS A 273 -88.26 64.78 83.60
C LYS A 273 -89.71 65.27 83.57
N VAL A 274 -90.37 65.20 82.40
CA VAL A 274 -91.80 65.49 82.27
C VAL A 274 -92.60 64.57 83.19
N LYS A 275 -92.33 63.26 83.21
CA LYS A 275 -93.00 62.28 84.06
C LYS A 275 -92.81 62.54 85.56
N VAL A 276 -91.65 63.05 86.00
CA VAL A 276 -91.43 63.47 87.39
C VAL A 276 -92.18 64.76 87.72
N LEU A 277 -92.24 65.72 86.78
CA LEU A 277 -93.04 66.94 86.94
C LEU A 277 -94.55 66.62 86.95
N GLU A 278 -95.01 65.78 86.04
CA GLU A 278 -96.36 65.20 86.01
C GLU A 278 -96.64 64.52 87.34
N GLN A 279 -95.80 63.60 87.82
CA GLN A 279 -95.98 62.97 89.15
C GLN A 279 -96.07 63.98 90.31
N SER A 280 -95.32 65.09 90.26
CA SER A 280 -95.45 66.15 91.28
C SER A 280 -96.80 66.89 91.18
N VAL A 281 -97.24 67.24 89.97
CA VAL A 281 -98.54 67.88 89.71
C VAL A 281 -99.70 66.92 89.97
N GLU A 282 -99.55 65.64 89.66
CA GLU A 282 -100.48 64.56 89.98
C GLU A 282 -100.53 64.31 91.49
N SER A 283 -99.45 64.53 92.25
CA SER A 283 -99.49 64.44 93.71
C SER A 283 -100.30 65.58 94.35
N GLU A 284 -100.20 66.81 93.82
CA GLU A 284 -101.06 67.93 94.21
C GLU A 284 -102.52 67.72 93.74
N ARG A 285 -102.71 67.22 92.52
CA ARG A 285 -104.03 66.93 91.94
C ARG A 285 -104.74 65.76 92.61
N THR A 286 -104.05 64.68 92.97
CA THR A 286 -104.68 63.49 93.59
C THR A 286 -105.24 63.81 94.96
N ALA A 287 -104.55 64.64 95.76
CA ALA A 287 -105.12 65.20 96.99
C ALA A 287 -106.42 65.99 96.73
N HIS A 288 -106.53 66.68 95.59
CA HIS A 288 -107.68 67.53 95.24
C HIS A 288 -108.81 66.79 94.49
N LEU A 289 -108.51 65.67 93.80
CA LEU A 289 -109.44 64.90 92.97
C LEU A 289 -109.99 63.65 93.68
N GLN A 290 -109.27 63.05 94.64
CA GLN A 290 -109.78 61.93 95.47
C GLN A 290 -111.04 62.31 96.25
N SER A 291 -111.23 63.60 96.56
CA SER A 291 -112.42 64.13 97.24
C SER A 291 -113.62 64.37 96.31
N LYS A 292 -113.43 64.44 94.98
CA LYS A 292 -114.49 64.91 94.06
C LYS A 292 -114.90 63.91 92.96
N PHE A 293 -113.98 63.13 92.40
CA PHE A 293 -114.29 62.31 91.20
C PHE A 293 -114.67 60.86 91.48
N SER A 294 -114.65 60.44 92.75
CA SER A 294 -114.98 59.10 93.21
C SER A 294 -116.42 58.66 92.92
N SER A 295 -117.34 59.59 92.62
CA SER A 295 -118.76 59.30 92.34
C SER A 295 -119.17 59.31 90.86
N GLU A 296 -118.42 59.97 89.96
CA GLU A 296 -118.83 60.14 88.55
C GLU A 296 -118.06 59.24 87.57
N ILE A 297 -116.79 58.91 87.87
CA ILE A 297 -115.92 58.11 86.98
C ILE A 297 -116.45 56.68 86.73
N ILE A 298 -117.21 56.11 87.66
CA ILE A 298 -117.70 54.72 87.58
C ILE A 298 -118.70 54.54 86.42
N GLN A 299 -119.46 55.57 86.04
CA GLN A 299 -120.46 55.46 84.97
C GLN A 299 -119.87 55.65 83.57
N MET A 300 -118.84 56.48 83.40
CA MET A 300 -118.19 56.68 82.09
C MET A 300 -117.24 55.55 81.71
N ARG A 301 -116.48 54.99 82.67
CA ARG A 301 -115.51 53.91 82.40
C ARG A 301 -116.14 52.67 81.75
N LEU A 302 -117.40 52.36 82.05
CA LEU A 302 -118.09 51.22 81.45
C LEU A 302 -118.38 51.41 79.95
N ARG A 303 -118.45 52.65 79.46
CA ARG A 303 -118.65 52.94 78.03
C ARG A 303 -117.32 52.91 77.26
N ASP A 304 -116.32 53.60 77.77
CA ASP A 304 -115.00 53.69 77.11
C ASP A 304 -114.31 52.32 77.00
N LEU A 305 -114.56 51.41 77.95
CA LEU A 305 -114.01 50.05 77.92
C LEU A 305 -114.60 49.18 76.79
N GLU A 306 -115.83 49.43 76.35
CA GLU A 306 -116.44 48.70 75.23
C GLU A 306 -115.82 49.15 73.90
N ASP A 307 -115.65 50.45 73.68
CA ASP A 307 -115.03 51.01 72.48
C ASP A 307 -113.52 50.73 72.42
N ALA A 308 -112.81 50.83 73.55
CA ALA A 308 -111.38 50.53 73.62
C ALA A 308 -111.07 49.04 73.35
N LEU A 309 -111.93 48.11 73.78
CA LEU A 309 -111.74 46.68 73.55
C LEU A 309 -111.78 46.31 72.06
N GLU A 310 -112.62 46.97 71.26
CA GLU A 310 -112.74 46.66 69.83
C GLU A 310 -111.59 47.26 69.01
N VAL A 311 -111.04 48.41 69.43
CA VAL A 311 -109.76 48.93 68.91
C VAL A 311 -108.59 48.02 69.32
N GLU A 312 -108.57 47.51 70.55
CA GLU A 312 -107.53 46.58 71.01
C GLU A 312 -107.52 45.32 70.13
N LYS A 313 -108.67 44.67 69.93
CA LYS A 313 -108.78 43.50 69.02
C LYS A 313 -108.23 43.77 67.62
N SER A 314 -108.55 44.91 67.00
CA SER A 314 -108.06 45.20 65.65
C SER A 314 -106.53 45.35 65.63
N THR A 315 -105.95 46.12 66.57
CA THR A 315 -104.49 46.25 66.70
C THR A 315 -103.82 44.91 67.05
N HIS A 316 -104.45 44.07 67.87
CA HIS A 316 -103.94 42.76 68.23
C HIS A 316 -103.97 41.78 67.03
N THR A 317 -104.93 41.90 66.10
CA THR A 317 -104.91 41.14 64.83
C THR A 317 -103.83 41.63 63.88
N GLU A 318 -103.62 42.95 63.75
CA GLU A 318 -102.53 43.52 62.93
C GLU A 318 -101.15 43.13 63.46
N VAL A 319 -100.93 43.22 64.78
CA VAL A 319 -99.71 42.77 65.46
C VAL A 319 -99.51 41.26 65.28
N SER A 320 -100.57 40.45 65.38
CA SER A 320 -100.47 39.00 65.16
C SER A 320 -100.07 38.67 63.72
N SER A 321 -100.62 39.36 62.72
CA SER A 321 -100.23 39.18 61.31
C SER A 321 -98.79 39.63 61.03
N SER A 322 -98.35 40.73 61.67
CA SER A 322 -96.99 41.24 61.57
C SER A 322 -95.97 40.32 62.24
N LEU A 323 -96.34 39.74 63.40
CA LEU A 323 -95.54 38.74 64.10
C LEU A 323 -95.39 37.47 63.26
N GLU A 324 -96.46 37.00 62.61
CA GLU A 324 -96.42 35.81 61.77
C GLU A 324 -95.56 36.03 60.50
N LEU A 325 -95.64 37.23 59.89
CA LEU A 325 -94.74 37.64 58.81
C LEU A 325 -93.27 37.68 59.27
N TRP A 326 -93.00 38.17 60.49
CA TRP A 326 -91.66 38.14 61.07
C TRP A 326 -91.16 36.72 61.33
N LYS A 327 -92.00 35.81 61.85
CA LYS A 327 -91.65 34.39 61.98
C LYS A 327 -91.32 33.76 60.63
N GLN A 328 -92.11 34.01 59.59
CA GLN A 328 -91.83 33.52 58.24
C GLN A 328 -90.47 34.01 57.74
N LYS A 329 -90.15 35.30 57.92
CA LYS A 329 -88.83 35.87 57.58
C LYS A 329 -87.70 35.25 58.40
N CYS A 330 -87.88 35.03 59.70
CA CYS A 330 -86.89 34.34 60.54
C CYS A 330 -86.63 32.92 60.03
N VAL A 331 -87.67 32.15 59.70
CA VAL A 331 -87.55 30.80 59.15
C VAL A 331 -86.90 30.80 57.76
N GLU A 332 -87.16 31.81 56.91
CA GLU A 332 -86.46 31.97 55.62
C GLU A 332 -84.98 32.30 55.80
N VAL A 333 -84.64 33.18 56.75
CA VAL A 333 -83.25 33.48 57.11
C VAL A 333 -82.56 32.23 57.64
N GLU A 334 -83.18 31.47 58.55
CA GLU A 334 -82.65 30.20 59.04
C GLU A 334 -82.40 29.18 57.91
N ARG A 335 -83.34 29.02 56.96
CA ARG A 335 -83.14 28.18 55.77
C ARG A 335 -81.97 28.68 54.91
N SER A 336 -81.86 29.98 54.69
CA SER A 336 -80.75 30.56 53.92
C SER A 336 -79.39 30.33 54.60
N VAL A 337 -79.32 30.48 55.92
CA VAL A 337 -78.11 30.23 56.72
C VAL A 337 -77.76 28.75 56.77
N ALA A 338 -78.75 27.85 56.83
CA ALA A 338 -78.55 26.41 56.70
C ALA A 338 -78.00 26.04 55.31
N HIS A 339 -78.56 26.61 54.24
CA HIS A 339 -78.11 26.36 52.86
C HIS A 339 -76.68 26.87 52.61
N GLU A 340 -76.31 28.05 53.11
CA GLU A 340 -74.93 28.55 53.02
C GLU A 340 -73.96 27.74 53.90
N ARG A 341 -74.39 27.23 55.05
CA ARG A 341 -73.58 26.28 55.83
C ARG A 341 -73.35 24.96 55.09
N GLU A 342 -74.37 24.44 54.41
CA GLU A 342 -74.28 23.20 53.64
C GLU A 342 -73.37 23.36 52.41
N LYS A 343 -73.51 24.47 51.67
CA LYS A 343 -72.56 24.85 50.61
C LYS A 343 -71.14 25.00 51.13
N SER A 344 -70.97 25.68 52.26
CA SER A 344 -69.65 25.87 52.89
C SER A 344 -69.03 24.53 53.29
N HIS A 345 -69.81 23.61 53.89
CA HIS A 345 -69.36 22.24 54.16
C HIS A 345 -68.99 21.48 52.88
N HIS A 346 -69.78 21.59 51.81
CA HIS A 346 -69.49 20.94 50.54
C HIS A 346 -68.21 21.50 49.89
N MET A 347 -68.01 22.82 49.92
CA MET A 347 -66.77 23.46 49.46
C MET A 347 -65.56 23.04 50.30
N SER A 348 -65.68 23.00 51.63
CA SER A 348 -64.61 22.49 52.51
C SER A 348 -64.29 21.03 52.23
N LEU A 349 -65.29 20.17 52.04
CA LEU A 349 -65.07 18.77 51.67
C LEU A 349 -64.34 18.66 50.32
N ASN A 350 -64.77 19.39 49.30
CA ASN A 350 -64.12 19.41 47.99
C ASN A 350 -62.67 19.92 48.06
N ILE A 351 -62.39 20.96 48.86
CA ILE A 351 -61.02 21.43 49.12
C ILE A 351 -60.19 20.33 49.79
N THR A 352 -60.69 19.71 50.87
CA THR A 352 -59.94 18.62 51.54
C THR A 352 -59.77 17.37 50.69
N GLN A 353 -60.62 17.16 49.67
CA GLN A 353 -60.43 16.09 48.69
C GLN A 353 -59.33 16.47 47.70
N LEU A 354 -59.36 17.67 47.12
CA LEU A 354 -58.30 18.16 46.22
C LEU A 354 -56.93 18.25 46.93
N GLU A 355 -56.88 18.61 48.21
CA GLU A 355 -55.66 18.57 49.02
C GLU A 355 -55.10 17.15 49.15
N LYS A 356 -55.96 16.15 49.40
CA LYS A 356 -55.55 14.73 49.44
C LYS A 356 -55.09 14.26 48.07
N ASP A 357 -55.80 14.60 47.00
CA ASP A 357 -55.47 14.19 45.64
C ASP A 357 -54.10 14.78 45.23
N LEU A 358 -53.86 16.07 45.51
CA LEU A 358 -52.56 16.73 45.31
C LEU A 358 -51.44 16.12 46.18
N LEU A 359 -51.73 15.74 47.43
CA LEU A 359 -50.79 15.02 48.29
C LEU A 359 -50.43 13.66 47.70
N THR A 360 -51.40 12.87 47.22
CA THR A 360 -51.16 11.56 46.60
C THR A 360 -50.37 11.66 45.30
N MET A 361 -50.74 12.59 44.41
CA MET A 361 -49.97 12.85 43.18
C MET A 361 -48.54 13.30 43.49
N LYS A 362 -48.35 14.13 44.52
CA LYS A 362 -47.00 14.54 44.95
C LYS A 362 -46.20 13.34 45.48
N THR A 363 -46.79 12.46 46.30
CA THR A 363 -46.08 11.27 46.78
C THR A 363 -45.71 10.33 45.64
N ASP A 364 -46.60 10.12 44.66
CA ASP A 364 -46.36 9.25 43.52
C ASP A 364 -45.26 9.81 42.60
N LEU A 365 -45.30 11.11 42.28
CA LEU A 365 -44.26 11.79 41.49
C LEU A 365 -42.91 11.79 42.21
N THR A 366 -42.87 11.97 43.55
CA THR A 366 -41.61 11.84 44.29
C THR A 366 -41.09 10.40 44.31
N ALA A 367 -41.96 9.39 44.43
CA ALA A 367 -41.56 7.99 44.37
C ALA A 367 -41.05 7.58 42.98
N GLN A 368 -41.64 8.11 41.91
CA GLN A 368 -41.13 7.94 40.53
C GLN A 368 -39.76 8.63 40.36
N LEU A 369 -39.61 9.87 40.85
CA LEU A 369 -38.35 10.60 40.78
C LEU A 369 -37.22 9.89 41.54
N GLU A 370 -37.47 9.33 42.72
CA GLU A 370 -36.46 8.56 43.46
C GLU A 370 -36.12 7.22 42.78
N LYS A 371 -37.09 6.56 42.12
CA LYS A 371 -36.80 5.38 41.27
C LYS A 371 -35.93 5.72 40.08
N GLU A 372 -36.23 6.80 39.36
CA GLU A 372 -35.41 7.28 38.23
C GLU A 372 -34.01 7.72 38.67
N LYS A 373 -33.87 8.35 39.84
CA LYS A 373 -32.56 8.65 40.44
C LYS A 373 -31.78 7.38 40.79
N ALA A 374 -32.44 6.36 41.36
CA ALA A 374 -31.80 5.09 41.68
C ALA A 374 -31.32 4.37 40.42
N ALA A 375 -32.16 4.28 39.38
CA ALA A 375 -31.79 3.70 38.08
C ALA A 375 -30.66 4.50 37.41
N SER A 376 -30.70 5.84 37.47
CA SER A 376 -29.63 6.70 36.98
C SER A 376 -28.31 6.48 37.73
N ALA A 377 -28.36 6.31 39.04
CA ALA A 377 -27.17 6.03 39.87
C ALA A 377 -26.59 4.64 39.57
N GLU A 378 -27.44 3.64 39.35
CA GLU A 378 -27.02 2.29 38.95
C GLU A 378 -26.38 2.29 37.56
N LEU A 379 -26.96 3.00 36.59
CA LEU A 379 -26.36 3.21 35.25
C LEU A 379 -25.04 3.98 35.31
N ILE A 380 -24.92 5.00 36.18
CA ILE A 380 -23.64 5.70 36.41
C ILE A 380 -22.61 4.74 36.98
N GLY A 381 -22.96 3.93 37.99
CA GLY A 381 -22.07 2.93 38.57
C GLY A 381 -21.60 1.89 37.56
N GLN A 382 -22.50 1.38 36.71
CA GLN A 382 -22.16 0.48 35.61
C GLN A 382 -21.23 1.15 34.59
N LEU A 383 -21.49 2.40 34.21
CA LEU A 383 -20.62 3.15 33.29
C LEU A 383 -19.25 3.48 33.90
N GLU A 384 -19.15 3.71 35.21
CA GLU A 384 -17.88 3.90 35.92
C GLU A 384 -17.09 2.59 36.02
N GLN A 385 -17.77 1.46 36.26
CA GLN A 385 -17.14 0.14 36.24
C GLN A 385 -16.64 -0.23 34.83
N GLU A 386 -17.47 -0.10 33.80
CA GLU A 386 -17.09 -0.33 32.39
C GLU A 386 -15.93 0.58 31.96
N ARG A 387 -15.89 1.84 32.43
CA ARG A 387 -14.74 2.73 32.21
C ARG A 387 -13.48 2.24 32.91
N ALA A 388 -13.57 1.81 34.17
CA ALA A 388 -12.42 1.28 34.91
C ALA A 388 -11.89 -0.03 34.29
N GLU A 389 -12.79 -0.90 33.83
CA GLU A 389 -12.44 -2.14 33.12
C GLU A 389 -11.82 -1.84 31.74
N SER A 390 -12.38 -0.88 30.99
CA SER A 390 -11.81 -0.39 29.72
C SER A 390 -10.45 0.29 29.92
N GLU A 391 -10.23 1.03 31.01
CA GLU A 391 -8.95 1.66 31.32
C GLU A 391 -7.91 0.61 31.72
N GLN A 392 -8.28 -0.39 32.52
CA GLN A 392 -7.41 -1.55 32.80
C GLN A 392 -7.08 -2.36 31.55
N LEU A 393 -8.04 -2.57 30.64
CA LEU A 393 -7.80 -3.22 29.35
C LEU A 393 -6.86 -2.39 28.47
N SER A 394 -7.02 -1.07 28.43
CA SER A 394 -6.13 -0.14 27.73
C SER A 394 -4.70 -0.17 28.29
N ILE A 395 -4.54 -0.18 29.62
CA ILE A 395 -3.23 -0.30 30.27
C ILE A 395 -2.59 -1.66 29.94
N LYS A 396 -3.34 -2.77 30.05
CA LYS A 396 -2.83 -4.12 29.71
C LYS A 396 -2.46 -4.25 28.24
N LEU A 397 -3.24 -3.67 27.33
CA LEU A 397 -2.90 -3.60 25.90
C LEU A 397 -1.64 -2.77 25.67
N GLN A 398 -1.50 -1.61 26.32
CA GLN A 398 -0.31 -0.77 26.18
C GLN A 398 0.94 -1.43 26.80
N GLU A 399 0.81 -2.17 27.91
CA GLU A 399 1.87 -2.98 28.49
C GLU A 399 2.25 -4.15 27.58
N GLN A 400 1.28 -4.81 26.94
CA GLN A 400 1.53 -5.86 25.96
C GLN A 400 2.23 -5.30 24.71
N GLU A 401 1.75 -4.19 24.13
CA GLU A 401 2.39 -3.51 23.01
C GLU A 401 3.83 -3.09 23.34
N ARG A 402 4.08 -2.58 24.55
CA ARG A 402 5.44 -2.27 25.02
C ARG A 402 6.30 -3.52 25.18
N ALA A 403 5.78 -4.59 25.76
CA ALA A 403 6.51 -5.85 25.90
C ALA A 403 6.82 -6.51 24.54
N GLU A 404 5.89 -6.42 23.57
CA GLU A 404 6.09 -6.86 22.19
C GLU A 404 7.13 -5.98 21.47
N ALA A 405 7.09 -4.66 21.65
CA ALA A 405 8.09 -3.73 21.12
C ALA A 405 9.47 -3.93 21.74
N GLU A 406 9.58 -4.17 23.06
CA GLU A 406 10.83 -4.52 23.73
C GLU A 406 11.36 -5.88 23.24
N GLN A 407 10.50 -6.89 23.08
CA GLN A 407 10.92 -8.16 22.49
C GLN A 407 11.37 -8.02 21.04
N LEU A 408 10.72 -7.19 20.22
CA LEU A 408 11.14 -6.91 18.85
C LEU A 408 12.47 -6.14 18.83
N SER A 409 12.66 -5.18 19.73
CA SER A 409 13.92 -4.45 19.90
C SER A 409 15.07 -5.39 20.30
N ILE A 410 14.85 -6.28 21.27
CA ILE A 410 15.83 -7.30 21.68
C ILE A 410 16.14 -8.25 20.51
N LYS A 411 15.12 -8.75 19.79
CA LYS A 411 15.31 -9.63 18.62
C LYS A 411 16.06 -8.95 17.48
N LEU A 412 15.80 -7.66 17.23
CA LEU A 412 16.54 -6.86 16.24
C LEU A 412 17.99 -6.66 16.69
N GLN A 413 18.23 -6.32 17.95
CA GLN A 413 19.57 -6.15 18.50
C GLN A 413 20.36 -7.47 18.52
N GLU A 414 19.71 -8.59 18.78
CA GLU A 414 20.29 -9.94 18.62
C GLU A 414 20.58 -10.26 17.16
N GLN A 415 19.70 -9.93 16.21
CA GLN A 415 19.97 -10.09 14.78
C GLN A 415 21.13 -9.21 14.29
N GLU A 416 21.22 -7.95 14.73
CA GLU A 416 22.34 -7.05 14.43
C GLU A 416 23.66 -7.56 15.03
N ARG A 417 23.62 -8.10 16.26
CA ARG A 417 24.78 -8.75 16.89
C ARG A 417 25.23 -9.97 16.10
N VAL A 418 24.31 -10.87 15.74
CA VAL A 418 24.59 -12.05 14.91
C VAL A 418 25.08 -11.66 13.51
N TRP A 419 24.53 -10.61 12.90
CA TRP A 419 25.04 -10.08 11.62
C TRP A 419 26.45 -9.51 11.74
N SER A 420 26.77 -8.85 12.85
CA SER A 420 28.11 -8.31 13.13
C SER A 420 29.12 -9.42 13.41
N GLU A 421 28.75 -10.42 14.22
CA GLU A 421 29.51 -11.66 14.44
C GLU A 421 29.77 -12.36 13.09
N ARG A 422 28.75 -12.50 12.22
CA ARG A 422 28.87 -13.15 10.91
C ARG A 422 29.69 -12.33 9.90
N GLN A 423 29.60 -11.00 9.93
CA GLN A 423 30.48 -10.10 9.19
C GLN A 423 31.95 -10.29 9.61
N GLN A 424 32.21 -10.35 10.92
CA GLN A 424 33.54 -10.57 11.47
C GLN A 424 34.07 -11.96 11.12
N GLU A 425 33.26 -13.03 11.23
CA GLU A 425 33.63 -14.38 10.78
C GLU A 425 34.00 -14.42 9.29
N VAL A 426 33.25 -13.71 8.44
CA VAL A 426 33.53 -13.60 7.00
C VAL A 426 34.81 -12.81 6.75
N GLN A 427 35.04 -11.69 7.46
CA GLN A 427 36.29 -10.91 7.35
C GLN A 427 37.50 -11.74 7.80
N GLU A 428 37.40 -12.45 8.94
CA GLU A 428 38.45 -13.36 9.39
C GLU A 428 38.67 -14.52 8.42
N ALA A 429 37.61 -15.10 7.85
CA ALA A 429 37.74 -16.14 6.82
C ALA A 429 38.45 -15.61 5.57
N LEU A 430 38.15 -14.37 5.17
CA LEU A 430 38.77 -13.71 4.02
C LEU A 430 40.24 -13.38 4.28
N VAL A 431 40.59 -12.94 5.50
CA VAL A 431 41.98 -12.78 5.97
C VAL A 431 42.70 -14.12 6.03
N ARG A 432 42.07 -15.19 6.54
CA ARG A 432 42.63 -16.56 6.54
C ARG A 432 42.89 -17.05 5.10
N VAL A 433 41.98 -16.76 4.16
CA VAL A 433 42.18 -17.08 2.73
C VAL A 433 43.33 -16.25 2.13
N GLN A 434 43.43 -14.94 2.41
CA GLN A 434 44.57 -14.13 1.97
C GLN A 434 45.90 -14.64 2.54
N GLN A 435 45.97 -14.89 3.84
CA GLN A 435 47.16 -15.47 4.49
C GLN A 435 47.53 -16.83 3.90
N SER A 436 46.54 -17.68 3.57
CA SER A 436 46.81 -18.94 2.87
C SER A 436 47.35 -18.71 1.46
N TYR A 437 46.83 -17.73 0.71
CA TYR A 437 47.28 -17.40 -0.63
C TYR A 437 48.70 -16.81 -0.63
N ASP A 438 49.01 -15.92 0.31
CA ASP A 438 50.34 -15.34 0.52
C ASP A 438 51.33 -16.41 1.02
N GLY A 439 50.86 -17.37 1.83
CA GLY A 439 51.61 -18.57 2.21
C GLY A 439 51.93 -19.46 1.02
N VAL A 440 50.96 -19.74 0.15
CA VAL A 440 51.17 -20.49 -1.11
C VAL A 440 52.14 -19.77 -2.03
N LEU A 441 52.02 -18.45 -2.19
CA LEU A 441 53.00 -17.65 -2.94
C LEU A 441 54.40 -17.75 -2.32
N SER A 442 54.50 -17.69 -1.00
CA SER A 442 55.77 -17.82 -0.27
C SER A 442 56.38 -19.22 -0.37
N GLU A 443 55.58 -20.29 -0.38
CA GLU A 443 56.04 -21.66 -0.61
C GLU A 443 56.49 -21.88 -2.05
N ILE A 444 55.74 -21.35 -3.03
CA ILE A 444 56.15 -21.37 -4.44
C ILE A 444 57.46 -20.61 -4.61
N ASP A 445 57.58 -19.42 -4.01
CA ASP A 445 58.79 -18.61 -4.09
C ASP A 445 59.97 -19.29 -3.35
N GLN A 446 59.74 -19.97 -2.22
CA GLN A 446 60.75 -20.81 -1.57
C GLN A 446 61.16 -22.01 -2.43
N VAL A 447 60.23 -22.71 -3.10
CA VAL A 447 60.57 -23.81 -4.02
C VAL A 447 61.36 -23.28 -5.23
N VAL A 448 60.99 -22.12 -5.77
CA VAL A 448 61.73 -21.43 -6.84
C VAL A 448 63.11 -20.99 -6.36
N GLN A 449 63.23 -20.38 -5.18
CA GLN A 449 64.50 -19.98 -4.57
C GLN A 449 65.39 -21.19 -4.23
N GLN A 450 64.82 -22.29 -3.73
CA GLN A 450 65.56 -23.55 -3.53
C GLN A 450 66.08 -24.08 -4.87
N TYR A 451 65.27 -24.04 -5.94
CA TYR A 451 65.73 -24.39 -7.29
C TYR A 451 66.83 -23.46 -7.81
N GLN A 452 66.75 -22.15 -7.53
CA GLN A 452 67.77 -21.17 -7.92
C GLN A 452 69.08 -21.35 -7.14
N GLN A 453 69.00 -21.59 -5.82
CA GLN A 453 70.17 -21.83 -4.97
C GLN A 453 70.84 -23.17 -5.28
N GLN A 454 70.06 -24.24 -5.47
CA GLN A 454 70.59 -25.55 -5.91
C GLN A 454 71.11 -25.50 -7.36
N GLY A 455 70.60 -24.58 -8.18
CA GLY A 455 71.05 -24.36 -9.56
C GLY A 455 72.44 -23.75 -9.71
N ALA A 456 73.05 -23.23 -8.63
CA ALA A 456 74.36 -22.58 -8.68
C ALA A 456 75.55 -23.49 -8.31
N THR A 457 75.36 -24.48 -7.42
CA THR A 457 76.46 -25.35 -6.94
C THR A 457 75.99 -26.75 -6.54
N HIS A 458 76.01 -27.69 -7.47
CA HIS A 458 76.24 -29.11 -7.15
C HIS A 458 77.01 -29.83 -8.26
N THR A 459 78.31 -29.52 -8.32
CA THR A 459 79.31 -30.50 -8.74
C THR A 459 79.31 -31.70 -7.79
N TYR A 460 79.30 -32.89 -8.35
CA TYR A 460 79.70 -34.19 -7.79
C TYR A 460 79.91 -34.32 -6.28
N SER A 461 78.99 -35.00 -5.59
CA SER A 461 79.35 -36.01 -4.58
C SER A 461 78.20 -36.99 -4.30
N THR A 462 78.47 -38.25 -4.64
CA THR A 462 77.86 -39.47 -4.11
C THR A 462 77.63 -39.42 -2.60
N GLY A 463 76.43 -39.80 -2.13
CA GLY A 463 76.15 -39.93 -0.70
C GLY A 463 74.70 -40.33 -0.41
N GLN A 464 74.51 -41.59 -0.03
CA GLN A 464 73.25 -42.23 0.36
C GLN A 464 72.43 -41.43 1.39
N GLY A 465 71.10 -41.44 1.27
CA GLY A 465 70.18 -40.92 2.29
C GLY A 465 68.84 -40.48 1.69
N GLY A 466 67.77 -41.20 2.00
CA GLY A 466 66.46 -41.01 1.38
C GLY A 466 65.87 -39.62 1.62
N LYS A 467 65.88 -38.77 0.59
CA LYS A 467 65.16 -37.49 0.54
C LYS A 467 63.93 -37.69 -0.34
N CYS A 468 62.75 -37.32 0.16
CA CYS A 468 61.49 -37.45 -0.56
C CYS A 468 61.60 -36.75 -1.93
N ASN A 469 61.16 -37.41 -3.01
CA ASN A 469 61.26 -36.82 -4.35
C ASN A 469 60.39 -35.56 -4.42
N PRO A 470 60.89 -34.42 -4.96
CA PRO A 470 60.11 -33.19 -5.05
C PRO A 470 58.84 -33.33 -5.90
N LEU A 471 58.78 -34.32 -6.79
CA LEU A 471 57.58 -34.69 -7.54
C LEU A 471 56.46 -35.27 -6.67
N ASP A 472 56.79 -36.02 -5.61
CA ASP A 472 55.80 -36.58 -4.70
C ASP A 472 55.28 -35.51 -3.74
N SER A 473 56.17 -34.61 -3.27
CA SER A 473 55.77 -33.39 -2.57
C SER A 473 54.77 -32.57 -3.40
N LEU A 474 55.10 -32.26 -4.67
CA LEU A 474 54.22 -31.52 -5.59
C LEU A 474 52.88 -32.21 -5.84
N ARG A 475 52.84 -33.55 -5.91
CA ARG A 475 51.59 -34.32 -6.04
C ARG A 475 50.72 -34.21 -4.79
N GLN A 476 51.32 -34.26 -3.61
CA GLN A 476 50.60 -34.07 -2.34
C GLN A 476 50.05 -32.64 -2.24
N THR A 477 50.83 -31.61 -2.59
CA THR A 477 50.31 -30.23 -2.62
C THR A 477 49.17 -30.07 -3.64
N LEU A 478 49.31 -30.60 -4.85
CA LEU A 478 48.23 -30.57 -5.85
C LEU A 478 46.95 -31.27 -5.39
N HIS A 479 47.06 -32.42 -4.71
CA HIS A 479 45.91 -33.13 -4.19
C HIS A 479 45.24 -32.38 -3.02
N TYR A 480 46.04 -31.78 -2.13
CA TYR A 480 45.57 -30.89 -1.07
C TYR A 480 44.79 -29.70 -1.64
N TYR A 481 45.34 -28.97 -2.63
CA TYR A 481 44.63 -27.87 -3.28
C TYR A 481 43.39 -28.32 -4.06
N SER A 482 43.42 -29.49 -4.70
CA SER A 482 42.23 -30.06 -5.36
C SER A 482 41.11 -30.31 -4.35
N THR A 483 41.45 -30.78 -3.14
CA THR A 483 40.49 -31.06 -2.07
C THR A 483 39.94 -29.74 -1.50
N GLN A 484 40.79 -28.76 -1.19
CA GLN A 484 40.35 -27.44 -0.73
C GLN A 484 39.49 -26.68 -1.75
N LEU A 485 39.78 -26.78 -3.05
CA LEU A 485 38.93 -26.22 -4.10
C LEU A 485 37.54 -26.88 -4.11
N GLN A 486 37.49 -28.20 -3.89
CA GLN A 486 36.25 -28.96 -3.87
C GLN A 486 35.40 -28.62 -2.63
N GLU A 487 36.03 -28.47 -1.46
CA GLU A 487 35.42 -27.95 -0.23
C GLU A 487 34.91 -26.51 -0.41
N SER A 488 35.72 -25.63 -1.01
CA SER A 488 35.35 -24.24 -1.31
C SER A 488 34.14 -24.14 -2.24
N VAL A 489 34.02 -25.04 -3.23
CA VAL A 489 32.84 -25.14 -4.09
C VAL A 489 31.61 -25.59 -3.32
N ILE A 490 31.74 -26.55 -2.38
CA ILE A 490 30.63 -26.97 -1.52
C ILE A 490 30.18 -25.83 -0.59
N VAL A 491 31.12 -25.05 -0.04
CA VAL A 491 30.82 -23.86 0.78
C VAL A 491 30.11 -22.79 -0.05
N MET A 492 30.59 -22.48 -1.26
CA MET A 492 29.88 -21.56 -2.17
C MET A 492 28.47 -22.05 -2.54
N GLN A 493 28.28 -23.36 -2.76
CA GLN A 493 26.95 -23.91 -3.05
C GLN A 493 26.00 -23.74 -1.86
N LYS A 494 26.46 -23.95 -0.63
CA LYS A 494 25.68 -23.68 0.59
C LYS A 494 25.31 -22.21 0.73
N ILE A 495 26.29 -21.30 0.61
CA ILE A 495 26.06 -19.84 0.69
C ILE A 495 25.06 -19.38 -0.39
N ASN A 496 25.16 -19.90 -1.62
CA ASN A 496 24.24 -19.55 -2.70
C ASN A 496 22.83 -20.12 -2.49
N HIS A 497 22.68 -21.26 -1.80
CA HIS A 497 21.37 -21.77 -1.39
C HIS A 497 20.77 -20.95 -0.24
N GLU A 498 21.57 -20.59 0.76
CA GLU A 498 21.17 -19.67 1.84
C GLU A 498 20.80 -18.27 1.30
N SER A 499 21.50 -17.77 0.28
CA SER A 499 21.13 -16.51 -0.40
C SER A 499 19.72 -16.59 -0.99
N LYS A 500 19.41 -17.67 -1.72
CA LYS A 500 18.08 -17.85 -2.33
C LYS A 500 16.96 -17.94 -1.28
N LEU A 501 17.19 -18.67 -0.19
CA LEU A 501 16.23 -18.74 0.92
C LEU A 501 16.03 -17.37 1.60
N LYS A 502 17.08 -16.54 1.68
CA LYS A 502 16.98 -15.15 2.15
C LYS A 502 16.25 -14.25 1.15
N ASP A 503 16.51 -14.39 -0.15
CA ASP A 503 15.83 -13.64 -1.21
C ASP A 503 14.32 -13.96 -1.21
N GLU A 504 13.95 -15.24 -1.10
CA GLU A 504 12.56 -15.69 -0.95
C GLU A 504 11.92 -15.07 0.30
N ALA A 505 12.57 -15.16 1.47
CA ALA A 505 12.10 -14.54 2.71
C ALA A 505 11.96 -13.00 2.63
N VAL A 506 12.84 -12.31 1.89
CA VAL A 506 12.73 -10.87 1.62
C VAL A 506 11.51 -10.58 0.75
N THR A 507 11.22 -11.38 -0.29
CA THR A 507 10.00 -11.19 -1.10
C THR A 507 8.72 -11.48 -0.32
N ASP A 508 8.74 -12.41 0.64
CA ASP A 508 7.62 -12.68 1.53
C ASP A 508 7.42 -11.54 2.54
N LEU A 509 8.49 -11.00 3.12
CA LEU A 509 8.42 -9.82 3.99
C LEU A 509 7.91 -8.58 3.25
N GLN A 510 8.37 -8.35 2.01
CA GLN A 510 7.86 -7.25 1.17
C GLN A 510 6.35 -7.38 0.90
N ARG A 511 5.87 -8.61 0.63
CA ARG A 511 4.44 -8.87 0.44
C ARG A 511 3.63 -8.63 1.71
N ASN A 512 4.16 -9.04 2.86
CA ASN A 512 3.52 -8.82 4.16
C ASN A 512 3.48 -7.33 4.53
N ILE A 513 4.55 -6.56 4.22
CA ILE A 513 4.57 -5.10 4.40
C ILE A 513 3.47 -4.45 3.54
N GLN A 514 3.38 -4.78 2.25
CA GLN A 514 2.32 -4.27 1.36
C GLN A 514 0.91 -4.62 1.84
N GLU A 515 0.70 -5.82 2.40
CA GLU A 515 -0.59 -6.22 2.97
C GLU A 515 -0.90 -5.45 4.27
N CYS A 516 0.10 -5.21 5.11
CA CYS A 516 -0.04 -4.37 6.32
C CYS A 516 -0.30 -2.90 5.97
N GLU A 517 0.35 -2.35 4.94
CA GLU A 517 0.09 -1.00 4.41
C GLU A 517 -1.34 -0.89 3.87
N ALA A 518 -1.81 -1.87 3.11
CA ALA A 518 -3.19 -1.92 2.61
C ALA A 518 -4.22 -2.01 3.76
N ARG A 519 -3.98 -2.87 4.76
CA ARG A 519 -4.83 -2.94 5.98
C ARG A 519 -4.80 -1.63 6.76
N GLY A 520 -3.63 -1.01 6.92
CA GLY A 520 -3.47 0.29 7.58
C GLY A 520 -4.21 1.42 6.87
N ALA A 521 -4.20 1.43 5.53
CA ALA A 521 -4.98 2.37 4.73
C ALA A 521 -6.50 2.18 4.94
N CYS A 522 -6.99 0.93 4.91
CA CYS A 522 -8.41 0.64 5.21
C CYS A 522 -8.81 1.07 6.63
N ALA A 523 -8.02 0.73 7.64
CA ALA A 523 -8.26 1.12 9.03
C ALA A 523 -8.20 2.66 9.22
N ASN A 524 -7.37 3.37 8.47
CA ASN A 524 -7.32 4.83 8.51
C ASN A 524 -8.57 5.47 7.89
N GLU A 525 -9.13 4.90 6.81
CA GLU A 525 -10.43 5.34 6.28
C GLU A 525 -11.59 5.08 7.26
N GLU A 526 -11.57 3.95 7.97
CA GLU A 526 -12.53 3.68 9.05
C GLU A 526 -12.36 4.64 10.23
N LEU A 527 -11.12 4.94 10.65
CA LEU A 527 -10.82 5.94 11.68
C LEU A 527 -11.26 7.36 11.26
N LYS A 528 -11.13 7.73 9.98
CA LYS A 528 -11.66 9.01 9.46
C LYS A 528 -13.19 9.05 9.59
N ARG A 529 -13.89 8.00 9.16
CA ARG A 529 -15.36 7.90 9.30
C ARG A 529 -15.80 7.96 10.76
N LEU A 530 -15.17 7.17 11.63
CA LEU A 530 -15.46 7.17 13.07
C LEU A 530 -15.16 8.52 13.72
N ARG A 531 -14.10 9.22 13.35
CA ARG A 531 -13.81 10.58 13.83
C ARG A 531 -14.88 11.59 13.43
N VAL A 532 -15.45 11.48 12.22
CA VAL A 532 -16.59 12.32 11.80
C VAL A 532 -17.82 11.97 12.64
N CYS A 533 -18.21 10.70 12.74
CA CYS A 533 -19.35 10.27 13.56
C CYS A 533 -19.21 10.65 15.05
N VAL A 534 -18.01 10.59 15.63
CA VAL A 534 -17.74 11.03 17.00
C VAL A 534 -17.77 12.55 17.12
N ALA A 535 -17.32 13.30 16.12
CA ALA A 535 -17.43 14.76 16.10
C ALA A 535 -18.90 15.21 16.03
N ASP A 536 -19.71 14.56 15.20
CA ASP A 536 -21.15 14.79 15.06
C ASP A 536 -21.89 14.43 16.36
N ALA A 537 -21.68 13.23 16.90
CA ALA A 537 -22.27 12.81 18.18
C ALA A 537 -21.84 13.71 19.34
N ALA A 538 -20.61 14.22 19.34
CA ALA A 538 -20.15 15.21 20.31
C ALA A 538 -20.76 16.61 20.07
N ALA A 539 -21.12 16.97 18.83
CA ALA A 539 -21.85 18.20 18.55
C ALA A 539 -23.29 18.10 19.06
N ASP A 540 -23.96 16.98 18.83
CA ASP A 540 -25.31 16.73 19.33
C ASP A 540 -25.36 16.61 20.86
N LEU A 541 -24.40 15.93 21.49
CA LEU A 541 -24.26 15.93 22.96
C LEU A 541 -24.05 17.35 23.52
N ARG A 542 -23.28 18.22 22.84
CA ARG A 542 -23.14 19.63 23.26
C ARG A 542 -24.46 20.40 23.12
N ARG A 543 -25.20 20.22 22.02
CA ARG A 543 -26.54 20.82 21.84
C ARG A 543 -27.52 20.38 22.93
N LEU A 544 -27.61 19.07 23.18
CA LEU A 544 -28.47 18.50 24.23
C LEU A 544 -28.06 18.95 25.64
N THR A 545 -26.74 19.04 25.91
CA THR A 545 -26.24 19.55 27.20
C THR A 545 -26.55 21.03 27.38
N GLN A 546 -26.44 21.83 26.31
CA GLN A 546 -26.79 23.25 26.34
C GLN A 546 -28.29 23.44 26.55
N GLN A 547 -29.14 22.72 25.80
CA GLN A 547 -30.59 22.73 26.01
C GLN A 547 -30.97 22.31 27.43
N LEU A 548 -30.33 21.27 27.99
CA LEU A 548 -30.54 20.87 29.38
C LEU A 548 -30.08 21.92 30.40
N GLN A 549 -29.04 22.72 30.10
CA GLN A 549 -28.64 23.85 30.94
C GLN A 549 -29.60 25.03 30.82
N GLU A 550 -30.11 25.32 29.62
CA GLU A 550 -31.13 26.34 29.37
C GLU A 550 -32.45 25.99 30.08
N GLU A 551 -32.93 24.75 29.97
CA GLU A 551 -34.08 24.24 30.73
C GLU A 551 -33.86 24.29 32.25
N LYS A 552 -32.67 23.89 32.73
CA LYS A 552 -32.34 24.02 34.17
C LYS A 552 -32.31 25.47 34.63
N ALA A 553 -31.83 26.41 33.80
CA ALA A 553 -31.84 27.83 34.11
C ALA A 553 -33.26 28.40 34.13
N GLN A 554 -34.12 28.00 33.19
CA GLN A 554 -35.55 28.36 33.17
C GLN A 554 -36.30 27.77 34.37
N HIS A 555 -36.05 26.50 34.73
CA HIS A 555 -36.64 25.87 35.90
C HIS A 555 -36.15 26.52 37.21
N ALA A 556 -34.86 26.85 37.32
CA ALA A 556 -34.34 27.60 38.46
C ALA A 556 -34.93 29.03 38.54
N HIS A 557 -35.15 29.69 37.41
CA HIS A 557 -35.76 31.02 37.35
C HIS A 557 -37.23 30.98 37.79
N THR A 558 -38.03 30.06 37.25
CA THR A 558 -39.43 29.87 37.63
C THR A 558 -39.58 29.41 39.09
N HIS A 559 -38.70 28.54 39.59
CA HIS A 559 -38.68 28.16 41.00
C HIS A 559 -38.27 29.34 41.91
N ALA A 560 -37.35 30.21 41.48
CA ALA A 560 -36.99 31.42 42.21
C ALA A 560 -38.16 32.43 42.25
N GLN A 561 -38.88 32.61 41.14
CA GLN A 561 -40.11 33.41 41.08
C GLN A 561 -41.22 32.83 41.97
N MET A 562 -41.41 31.51 41.96
CA MET A 562 -42.36 30.83 42.84
C MET A 562 -42.02 31.03 44.33
N ASN A 563 -40.73 30.94 44.69
CA ASN A 563 -40.28 31.17 46.06
C ASN A 563 -40.46 32.64 46.51
N THR A 564 -40.22 33.62 45.62
CA THR A 564 -40.46 35.04 45.97
C THR A 564 -41.95 35.36 46.08
N LEU A 565 -42.81 34.80 45.21
CA LEU A 565 -44.26 34.89 45.35
C LEU A 565 -44.77 34.20 46.64
N GLN A 566 -44.23 33.05 47.00
CA GLN A 566 -44.53 32.39 48.28
C GLN A 566 -44.09 33.23 49.47
N GLN A 567 -42.89 33.84 49.45
CA GLN A 567 -42.43 34.74 50.51
C GLN A 567 -43.32 35.99 50.62
N GLN A 568 -43.74 36.57 49.49
CA GLN A 568 -44.69 37.69 49.47
C GLN A 568 -46.02 37.30 50.13
N HIS A 569 -46.62 36.17 49.73
CA HIS A 569 -47.83 35.64 50.36
C HIS A 569 -47.66 35.42 51.88
N HIS A 570 -46.56 34.79 52.31
CA HIS A 570 -46.30 34.59 53.75
C HIS A 570 -46.11 35.92 54.49
N SER A 571 -45.49 36.93 53.86
CA SER A 571 -45.34 38.25 54.47
C SER A 571 -46.68 38.99 54.57
N GLU A 572 -47.53 38.93 53.54
CA GLU A 572 -48.88 39.51 53.60
C GLU A 572 -49.74 38.83 54.68
N ASP A 573 -49.65 37.51 54.82
CA ASP A 573 -50.43 36.77 55.82
C ASP A 573 -49.89 37.01 57.25
N GLN A 574 -48.58 37.20 57.41
CA GLN A 574 -47.99 37.71 58.66
C GLN A 574 -48.42 39.15 58.96
N GLU A 575 -48.51 40.04 57.97
CA GLU A 575 -49.01 41.41 58.16
C GLU A 575 -50.50 41.42 58.52
N LYS A 576 -51.34 40.61 57.84
CA LYS A 576 -52.76 40.41 58.18
C LYS A 576 -52.89 39.87 59.61
N LEU A 577 -52.09 38.88 60.00
CA LEU A 577 -52.11 38.30 61.35
C LEU A 577 -51.63 39.31 62.40
N MET A 578 -50.55 40.06 62.15
CA MET A 578 -50.09 41.13 63.03
C MET A 578 -51.12 42.25 63.16
N PHE A 579 -51.78 42.64 62.06
CA PHE A 579 -52.87 43.63 62.09
C PHE A 579 -54.02 43.13 62.97
N LEU A 580 -54.48 41.89 62.76
CA LEU A 580 -55.55 41.27 63.55
C LEU A 580 -55.16 41.18 65.03
N HIS A 581 -53.91 40.78 65.33
CA HIS A 581 -53.40 40.66 66.69
C HIS A 581 -53.21 42.02 67.36
N THR A 582 -52.83 43.06 66.62
CA THR A 582 -52.76 44.45 67.11
C THR A 582 -54.15 45.01 67.40
N LEU A 583 -55.14 44.66 66.57
CA LEU A 583 -56.54 45.03 66.74
C LEU A 583 -57.13 44.31 67.97
N TYR A 584 -56.80 43.02 68.17
CA TYR A 584 -57.14 42.23 69.34
C TYR A 584 -56.48 42.76 70.62
N GLN A 585 -55.19 43.11 70.59
CA GLN A 585 -54.51 43.75 71.72
C GLN A 585 -55.10 45.14 72.05
N ARG A 586 -55.50 45.93 71.04
CA ARG A 586 -56.23 47.20 71.25
C ARG A 586 -57.63 46.99 71.84
N LEU A 587 -58.33 45.93 71.46
CA LEU A 587 -59.61 45.54 72.07
C LEU A 587 -59.44 45.14 73.55
N ILE A 588 -58.41 44.36 73.88
CA ILE A 588 -58.11 43.96 75.26
C ILE A 588 -57.67 45.16 76.11
N ALA A 589 -56.85 46.07 75.58
CA ALA A 589 -56.33 47.23 76.31
C ALA A 589 -57.31 48.42 76.39
N GLY A 590 -58.52 48.31 75.81
CA GLY A 590 -59.36 49.45 75.43
C GLY A 590 -60.60 49.75 76.28
N CYS A 591 -60.83 49.07 77.41
CA CYS A 591 -62.08 49.19 78.18
C CYS A 591 -61.91 49.45 79.69
N VAL A 592 -61.00 50.34 80.09
CA VAL A 592 -61.07 51.01 81.42
C VAL A 592 -60.75 52.50 81.29
N LEU A 593 -61.74 53.27 80.84
CA LEU A 593 -61.81 54.70 81.15
C LEU A 593 -63.20 55.00 81.71
N VAL A 594 -63.22 55.72 82.84
CA VAL A 594 -64.41 56.20 83.55
C VAL A 594 -65.26 55.09 84.20
N THR A 595 -64.75 54.54 85.31
CA THR A 595 -65.60 54.11 86.43
C THR A 595 -66.05 55.37 87.18
N PRO A 596 -67.34 55.75 87.18
CA PRO A 596 -67.77 56.99 87.83
C PRO A 596 -68.61 56.67 89.08
N PRO A 597 -68.07 56.70 90.31
CA PRO A 597 -68.89 56.59 91.52
C PRO A 597 -69.63 57.93 91.71
N HIS A 598 -70.90 58.06 91.32
CA HIS A 598 -72.05 57.63 92.13
C HIS A 598 -72.00 58.15 93.57
N CYS A 599 -72.19 59.47 93.68
CA CYS A 599 -73.26 60.05 94.49
C CYS A 599 -73.67 59.29 95.76
N MET A 600 -72.85 59.36 96.81
CA MET A 600 -73.32 59.30 98.20
C MET A 600 -72.90 60.58 98.93
N LEU A 601 -73.28 61.72 98.35
CA LEU A 601 -73.31 63.03 99.02
C LEU A 601 -74.45 63.05 100.07
N GLY A 602 -74.29 62.21 101.10
CA GLY A 602 -74.51 62.72 102.45
C GLY A 602 -73.55 63.89 102.65
N SER A 603 -73.96 64.89 103.43
CA SER A 603 -73.27 66.18 103.49
C SER A 603 -71.81 66.06 103.96
N PHE A 604 -70.87 65.95 103.01
CA PHE A 604 -69.44 66.07 103.27
C PHE A 604 -69.12 67.49 103.72
N SER A 605 -68.26 67.60 104.72
CA SER A 605 -67.57 68.85 105.02
C SER A 605 -66.59 69.20 103.89
N TRP A 606 -66.33 70.49 103.69
CA TRP A 606 -65.33 70.94 102.71
C TRP A 606 -63.94 70.34 102.91
N ALA A 607 -63.62 69.88 104.13
CA ALA A 607 -62.36 69.21 104.47
C ALA A 607 -62.25 67.81 103.84
N GLU A 608 -63.34 67.03 103.83
CA GLU A 608 -63.35 65.67 103.25
C GLU A 608 -63.25 65.73 101.71
N LEU A 609 -63.94 66.70 101.11
CA LEU A 609 -63.89 66.93 99.67
C LEU A 609 -62.50 67.42 99.21
N SER A 610 -61.84 68.28 100.00
CA SER A 610 -60.46 68.70 99.68
C SER A 610 -59.44 67.57 99.89
N THR A 611 -59.60 66.70 100.90
CA THR A 611 -58.73 65.51 101.02
C THR A 611 -58.89 64.55 99.84
N VAL A 612 -60.12 64.27 99.39
CA VAL A 612 -60.36 63.37 98.25
C VAL A 612 -59.82 63.96 96.95
N VAL A 613 -60.01 65.26 96.70
CA VAL A 613 -59.42 65.93 95.53
C VAL A 613 -57.90 65.91 95.59
N GLN A 614 -57.30 66.07 96.77
CA GLN A 614 -55.85 66.06 96.93
C GLN A 614 -55.26 64.64 96.77
N GLU A 615 -55.88 63.60 97.34
CA GLU A 615 -55.48 62.20 97.07
C GLU A 615 -55.61 61.83 95.59
N HIS A 616 -56.64 62.31 94.90
CA HIS A 616 -56.76 62.15 93.44
C HIS A 616 -55.68 62.91 92.67
N MET A 617 -55.30 64.11 93.12
CA MET A 617 -54.24 64.89 92.48
C MET A 617 -52.86 64.26 92.72
N ASP A 618 -52.61 63.72 93.92
CA ASP A 618 -51.36 63.04 94.28
C ASP A 618 -51.24 61.68 93.57
N THR A 619 -52.32 60.88 93.47
CA THR A 619 -52.32 59.62 92.70
C THR A 619 -52.12 59.87 91.21
N LEU A 620 -52.82 60.84 90.60
CA LEU A 620 -52.60 61.21 89.20
C LEU A 620 -51.20 61.78 88.94
N THR A 621 -50.63 62.53 89.89
CA THR A 621 -49.25 63.04 89.78
C THR A 621 -48.21 61.92 89.91
N SER A 622 -48.46 60.96 90.81
CA SER A 622 -47.67 59.74 90.94
C SER A 622 -47.72 58.92 89.65
N ASP A 623 -48.91 58.64 89.12
CA ASP A 623 -49.12 57.89 87.88
C ASP A 623 -48.48 58.58 86.67
N LEU A 624 -48.61 59.91 86.56
CA LEU A 624 -47.94 60.69 85.52
C LEU A 624 -46.40 60.63 85.66
N SER A 625 -45.87 60.68 86.88
CA SER A 625 -44.43 60.55 87.12
C SER A 625 -43.91 59.15 86.80
N ALA A 626 -44.66 58.10 87.13
CA ALA A 626 -44.34 56.71 86.83
C ALA A 626 -44.47 56.41 85.33
N ALA A 627 -45.45 57.01 84.65
CA ALA A 627 -45.59 56.97 83.20
C ALA A 627 -44.40 57.66 82.52
N ASN A 628 -44.01 58.87 82.97
CA ASN A 628 -42.83 59.57 82.44
C ASN A 628 -41.52 58.79 82.67
N GLN A 629 -41.36 58.12 83.82
CA GLN A 629 -40.22 57.22 84.05
C GLN A 629 -40.22 56.01 83.10
N LYS A 630 -41.38 55.41 82.84
CA LYS A 630 -41.54 54.33 81.85
C LYS A 630 -41.26 54.81 80.43
N VAL A 631 -41.74 55.99 80.05
CA VAL A 631 -41.44 56.61 78.74
C VAL A 631 -39.94 56.85 78.60
N SER A 632 -39.28 57.48 79.57
CA SER A 632 -37.83 57.72 79.52
C SER A 632 -36.99 56.42 79.51
N TYR A 633 -37.45 55.37 80.18
CA TYR A 633 -36.83 54.04 80.06
C TYR A 633 -37.01 53.45 78.66
N LEU A 634 -38.22 53.51 78.09
CA LEU A 634 -38.51 53.03 76.74
C LEU A 634 -37.76 53.83 75.67
N GLU A 635 -37.63 55.15 75.82
CA GLU A 635 -36.81 56.01 74.95
C GLU A 635 -35.35 55.54 74.94
N LYS A 636 -34.73 55.32 76.10
CA LYS A 636 -33.36 54.78 76.20
C LYS A 636 -33.22 53.38 75.58
N VAL A 637 -34.22 52.52 75.75
CA VAL A 637 -34.24 51.19 75.11
C VAL A 637 -34.40 51.31 73.58
N CYS A 638 -35.18 52.28 73.09
CA CYS A 638 -35.36 52.56 71.67
C CYS A 638 -34.11 53.19 71.04
N GLU A 639 -33.44 54.14 71.70
CA GLU A 639 -32.15 54.70 71.28
C GLU A 639 -31.08 53.60 71.22
N GLY A 640 -30.99 52.76 72.26
CA GLY A 640 -30.07 51.62 72.28
C GLY A 640 -30.35 50.60 71.17
N LYS A 641 -31.63 50.32 70.87
CA LYS A 641 -32.03 49.47 69.73
C LYS A 641 -31.76 50.14 68.37
N SER A 642 -31.94 51.46 68.25
CA SER A 642 -31.58 52.21 67.04
C SER A 642 -30.09 52.09 66.78
N ALA A 643 -29.25 52.45 67.75
CA ALA A 643 -27.80 52.37 67.63
C ALA A 643 -27.31 50.94 67.28
N ALA A 644 -27.94 49.91 67.86
CA ALA A 644 -27.68 48.52 67.50
C ALA A 644 -28.12 48.18 66.06
N LEU A 645 -29.28 48.65 65.60
CA LEU A 645 -29.75 48.47 64.22
C LEU A 645 -28.91 49.27 63.20
N GLU A 646 -28.46 50.47 63.53
CA GLU A 646 -27.48 51.24 62.75
C GLU A 646 -26.16 50.46 62.62
N SER A 647 -25.65 49.90 63.73
CA SER A 647 -24.44 49.08 63.75
C SER A 647 -24.58 47.83 62.89
N VAL A 648 -25.68 47.09 63.02
CA VAL A 648 -25.97 45.90 62.19
C VAL A 648 -26.16 46.28 60.72
N ARG A 649 -26.82 47.39 60.40
CA ARG A 649 -26.93 47.91 59.02
C ARG A 649 -25.58 48.27 58.42
N ALA A 650 -24.68 48.88 59.21
CA ALA A 650 -23.32 49.18 58.77
C ALA A 650 -22.50 47.91 58.51
N GLN A 651 -22.59 46.91 59.39
CA GLN A 651 -21.95 45.60 59.21
C GLN A 651 -22.50 44.84 57.99
N LEU A 652 -23.82 44.87 57.75
CA LEU A 652 -24.45 44.28 56.58
C LEU A 652 -23.99 44.95 55.29
N ARG A 653 -23.96 46.29 55.23
CA ARG A 653 -23.42 47.01 54.07
C ARG A 653 -21.95 46.71 53.81
N GLN A 654 -21.10 46.74 54.85
CA GLN A 654 -19.69 46.40 54.71
C GLN A 654 -19.51 44.95 54.20
N ARG A 655 -20.38 44.03 54.63
CA ARG A 655 -20.41 42.66 54.14
C ARG A 655 -20.87 42.59 52.68
N GLU A 656 -21.95 43.26 52.29
CA GLU A 656 -22.45 43.36 50.90
C GLU A 656 -21.40 43.96 49.95
N GLU A 657 -20.72 45.03 50.36
CA GLU A 657 -19.60 45.64 49.63
C GLU A 657 -18.43 44.65 49.47
N SER A 658 -18.07 43.93 50.55
CA SER A 658 -17.01 42.91 50.47
C SER A 658 -17.37 41.74 49.54
N TRP A 659 -18.62 41.28 49.54
CA TRP A 659 -19.11 40.24 48.62
C TRP A 659 -19.19 40.74 47.18
N SER A 660 -19.59 41.99 46.96
CA SER A 660 -19.64 42.59 45.63
C SER A 660 -18.24 42.73 45.05
N LYS A 661 -17.28 43.20 45.86
CA LYS A 661 -15.88 43.33 45.46
C LYS A 661 -15.23 41.97 45.19
N GLN A 662 -15.47 40.97 46.06
CA GLN A 662 -15.00 39.60 45.82
C GLN A 662 -15.60 39.00 44.54
N ARG A 663 -16.85 39.34 44.20
CA ARG A 663 -17.50 38.91 42.93
C ARG A 663 -16.88 39.61 41.72
N GLU A 664 -16.56 40.90 41.80
CA GLU A 664 -15.84 41.63 40.76
C GLU A 664 -14.40 41.10 40.57
N ASP A 665 -13.69 40.82 41.67
CA ASP A 665 -12.35 40.21 41.64
C ASP A 665 -12.39 38.80 41.00
N LEU A 666 -13.38 37.97 41.34
CA LEU A 666 -13.59 36.67 40.69
C LEU A 666 -13.96 36.83 39.21
N ASN A 667 -14.83 37.77 38.85
CA ASN A 667 -15.21 37.99 37.45
C ASN A 667 -14.04 38.53 36.59
N THR A 668 -13.19 39.39 37.16
CA THR A 668 -11.95 39.85 36.51
C THR A 668 -10.93 38.72 36.38
N GLN A 669 -10.83 37.81 37.36
CA GLN A 669 -10.01 36.59 37.24
C GLN A 669 -10.56 35.61 36.18
N HIS A 670 -11.87 35.39 36.13
CA HIS A 670 -12.51 34.51 35.13
C HIS A 670 -12.38 35.08 33.71
N THR A 671 -12.58 36.38 33.52
CA THR A 671 -12.36 37.03 32.22
C THR A 671 -10.88 37.05 31.83
N HIS A 672 -9.96 37.30 32.78
CA HIS A 672 -8.53 37.24 32.50
C HIS A 672 -8.05 35.82 32.11
N THR A 673 -8.52 34.79 32.83
CA THR A 673 -8.20 33.39 32.51
C THR A 673 -8.83 32.93 31.19
N ASN A 674 -10.07 33.30 30.89
CA ASN A 674 -10.68 33.07 29.57
C ASN A 674 -9.89 33.76 28.45
N ASN A 675 -9.47 35.01 28.63
CA ASN A 675 -8.65 35.73 27.65
C ASN A 675 -7.28 35.05 27.46
N GLN A 676 -6.63 34.60 28.54
CA GLN A 676 -5.39 33.81 28.45
C GLN A 676 -5.60 32.48 27.71
N LEU A 677 -6.70 31.78 27.96
CA LEU A 677 -7.05 30.53 27.27
C LEU A 677 -7.32 30.79 25.79
N GLN A 678 -8.06 31.85 25.44
CA GLN A 678 -8.36 32.23 24.07
C GLN A 678 -7.07 32.60 23.30
N MET A 679 -6.16 33.36 23.92
CA MET A 679 -4.84 33.64 23.35
C MET A 679 -4.01 32.37 23.16
N LYS A 680 -3.99 31.45 24.13
CA LYS A 680 -3.31 30.14 24.01
C LYS A 680 -3.91 29.29 22.89
N ILE A 681 -5.24 29.27 22.74
CA ILE A 681 -5.93 28.55 21.66
C ILE A 681 -5.56 29.16 20.30
N GLN A 682 -5.50 30.50 20.19
CA GLN A 682 -5.05 31.18 18.97
C GLN A 682 -3.57 30.88 18.66
N ASP A 683 -2.68 30.89 19.65
CA ASP A 683 -1.26 30.56 19.45
C ASP A 683 -1.06 29.08 19.08
N VAL A 684 -1.77 28.15 19.72
CA VAL A 684 -1.74 26.72 19.33
C VAL A 684 -2.32 26.51 17.93
N SER A 685 -3.39 27.24 17.56
CA SER A 685 -3.95 27.20 16.20
C SER A 685 -2.95 27.75 15.16
N ARG A 686 -2.25 28.84 15.48
CA ARG A 686 -1.19 29.42 14.64
C ARG A 686 0.00 28.48 14.51
N GLN A 687 0.43 27.84 15.60
CA GLN A 687 1.48 26.81 15.59
C GLN A 687 1.06 25.58 14.78
N LEU A 688 -0.21 25.17 14.88
CA LEU A 688 -0.76 24.06 14.10
C LEU A 688 -0.80 24.37 12.59
N GLU A 689 -1.20 25.57 12.18
CA GLU A 689 -1.14 25.97 10.77
C GLU A 689 0.30 26.12 10.26
N GLN A 690 1.23 26.62 11.10
CA GLN A 690 2.66 26.61 10.78
C GLN A 690 3.20 25.19 10.64
N ALA A 691 2.84 24.26 11.54
CA ALA A 691 3.22 22.86 11.47
C ALA A 691 2.62 22.16 10.24
N LYS A 692 1.35 22.40 9.89
CA LYS A 692 0.73 21.93 8.63
C LYS A 692 1.42 22.51 7.40
N GLY A 693 1.90 23.75 7.46
CA GLY A 693 2.74 24.36 6.43
C GLY A 693 4.07 23.60 6.26
N CYS A 694 4.77 23.35 7.37
CA CYS A 694 6.01 22.58 7.40
C CYS A 694 5.82 21.15 6.89
N VAL A 695 4.77 20.45 7.34
CA VAL A 695 4.43 19.08 6.88
C VAL A 695 4.18 19.08 5.38
N ARG A 696 3.35 19.99 4.85
CA ARG A 696 3.15 20.11 3.39
C ARG A 696 4.46 20.35 2.64
N SER A 697 5.34 21.21 3.16
CA SER A 697 6.64 21.45 2.52
C SER A 697 7.58 20.24 2.58
N LEU A 698 7.50 19.43 3.65
CA LEU A 698 8.24 18.17 3.79
C LEU A 698 7.67 17.08 2.88
N GLU A 699 6.34 16.99 2.72
CA GLU A 699 5.67 16.08 1.78
C GLU A 699 6.08 16.40 0.33
N HIS A 700 6.15 17.68 -0.04
CA HIS A 700 6.63 18.11 -1.35
C HIS A 700 8.12 17.78 -1.54
N ALA A 701 8.96 18.07 -0.54
CA ALA A 701 10.38 17.72 -0.57
C ALA A 701 10.61 16.19 -0.62
N GLN A 702 9.78 15.39 0.05
CA GLN A 702 9.79 13.92 -0.05
C GLN A 702 9.39 13.46 -1.45
N CYS A 703 8.36 14.05 -2.07
CA CYS A 703 7.97 13.75 -3.45
C CYS A 703 9.10 14.10 -4.45
N GLU A 704 9.77 15.24 -4.28
CA GLU A 704 10.93 15.63 -5.08
C GLU A 704 12.11 14.67 -4.87
N GLN A 705 12.41 14.30 -3.62
CA GLN A 705 13.46 13.32 -3.31
C GLN A 705 13.14 11.93 -3.84
N GLU A 706 11.89 11.46 -3.78
CA GLU A 706 11.47 10.20 -4.39
C GLU A 706 11.62 10.22 -5.91
N GLN A 707 11.26 11.31 -6.56
CA GLN A 707 11.43 11.48 -8.01
C GLN A 707 12.91 11.48 -8.38
N GLU A 708 13.76 12.17 -7.60
CA GLU A 708 15.21 12.18 -7.82
C GLU A 708 15.84 10.82 -7.49
N VAL A 709 15.37 10.09 -6.48
CA VAL A 709 15.80 8.70 -6.19
C VAL A 709 15.41 7.77 -7.33
N LYS A 710 14.18 7.86 -7.86
CA LYS A 710 13.75 7.10 -9.06
C LYS A 710 14.61 7.48 -10.28
N ARG A 711 14.93 8.77 -10.47
CA ARG A 711 15.83 9.25 -11.53
C ARG A 711 17.25 8.73 -11.36
N LEU A 712 17.81 8.77 -10.16
CA LEU A 712 19.12 8.26 -9.80
C LEU A 712 19.19 6.72 -9.96
N GLN A 713 18.17 5.98 -9.54
CA GLN A 713 18.08 4.52 -9.77
C GLN A 713 18.06 4.18 -11.26
N MET A 714 17.34 4.95 -12.08
CA MET A 714 17.36 4.80 -13.54
C MET A 714 18.73 5.17 -14.14
N MET A 715 19.39 6.23 -13.65
CA MET A 715 20.76 6.59 -14.08
C MET A 715 21.81 5.55 -13.64
N VAL A 716 21.70 4.98 -12.44
CA VAL A 716 22.57 3.90 -11.95
C VAL A 716 22.32 2.61 -12.71
N SER A 717 21.06 2.28 -13.03
CA SER A 717 20.71 1.08 -13.82
C SER A 717 21.21 1.17 -15.25
N THR A 718 21.06 2.34 -15.89
CA THR A 718 21.59 2.58 -17.24
C THR A 718 23.12 2.63 -17.24
N ARG A 719 23.75 3.27 -16.25
CA ARG A 719 25.21 3.26 -16.08
C ARG A 719 25.76 1.87 -15.80
N GLY A 720 25.14 1.07 -14.95
CA GLY A 720 25.52 -0.32 -14.70
C GLY A 720 25.37 -1.20 -15.95
N GLN A 721 24.33 -0.97 -16.76
CA GLN A 721 24.18 -1.62 -18.07
C GLN A 721 25.30 -1.20 -19.04
N GLN A 722 25.71 0.07 -19.03
CA GLN A 722 26.83 0.60 -19.84
C GLN A 722 28.18 0.04 -19.38
N GLU A 723 28.47 0.04 -18.08
CA GLU A 723 29.68 -0.53 -17.50
C GLU A 723 29.75 -2.04 -17.79
N ALA A 724 28.63 -2.77 -17.71
CA ALA A 724 28.56 -4.16 -18.16
C ALA A 724 28.76 -4.33 -19.69
N CYS A 725 28.28 -3.40 -20.53
CA CYS A 725 28.58 -3.40 -21.98
C CYS A 725 30.08 -3.23 -22.22
N LEU A 726 30.69 -2.26 -21.54
CA LEU A 726 32.10 -1.90 -21.67
C LEU A 726 32.99 -3.05 -21.16
N LEU A 727 32.67 -3.65 -20.02
CA LEU A 727 33.37 -4.84 -19.49
C LEU A 727 33.23 -6.04 -20.43
N ALA A 728 32.05 -6.30 -21.00
CA ALA A 728 31.87 -7.36 -22.00
C ALA A 728 32.70 -7.09 -23.26
N ALA A 729 32.70 -5.85 -23.76
CA ALA A 729 33.53 -5.44 -24.90
C ALA A 729 35.02 -5.58 -24.60
N CYS A 730 35.49 -5.13 -23.44
CA CYS A 730 36.87 -5.29 -22.97
C CYS A 730 37.26 -6.77 -22.84
N GLY A 731 36.39 -7.63 -22.30
CA GLY A 731 36.63 -9.07 -22.21
C GLY A 731 36.76 -9.74 -23.58
N LEU A 732 35.91 -9.36 -24.54
CA LEU A 732 35.97 -9.84 -25.92
C LEU A 732 37.21 -9.33 -26.67
N LEU A 733 37.60 -8.07 -26.48
CA LEU A 733 38.82 -7.49 -27.04
C LEU A 733 40.08 -8.10 -26.42
N ALA A 734 40.12 -8.34 -25.11
CA ALA A 734 41.19 -9.06 -24.44
C ALA A 734 41.32 -10.51 -24.96
N GLY A 735 40.18 -11.18 -25.19
CA GLY A 735 40.13 -12.48 -25.86
C GLY A 735 40.72 -12.44 -27.27
N CYS A 736 40.41 -11.40 -28.05
CA CYS A 736 41.01 -11.16 -29.36
C CYS A 736 42.53 -10.95 -29.24
N VAL A 737 43.01 -10.04 -28.38
CA VAL A 737 44.45 -9.77 -28.15
C VAL A 737 45.20 -11.02 -27.72
N ARG A 738 44.61 -11.88 -26.89
CA ARG A 738 45.20 -13.18 -26.51
C ARG A 738 45.36 -14.10 -27.72
N GLY A 739 44.36 -14.16 -28.60
CA GLY A 739 44.43 -14.88 -29.88
C GLY A 739 45.49 -14.31 -30.83
N LEU A 740 45.60 -12.98 -30.91
CA LEU A 740 46.63 -12.30 -31.70
C LEU A 740 48.04 -12.61 -31.17
N ARG A 741 48.27 -12.53 -29.85
CA ARG A 741 49.55 -12.90 -29.21
C ARG A 741 49.93 -14.35 -29.53
N GLN A 742 48.98 -15.29 -29.45
CA GLN A 742 49.22 -16.69 -29.85
C GLN A 742 49.64 -16.81 -31.32
N GLN A 743 49.04 -16.04 -32.22
CA GLN A 743 49.44 -16.01 -33.63
C GLN A 743 50.84 -15.41 -33.84
N VAL A 744 51.20 -14.34 -33.11
CA VAL A 744 52.55 -13.77 -33.14
C VAL A 744 53.57 -14.81 -32.65
N CYS A 745 53.29 -15.51 -31.55
CA CYS A 745 54.16 -16.58 -31.05
C CYS A 745 54.32 -17.72 -32.07
N LEU A 746 53.23 -18.17 -32.70
CA LEU A 746 53.27 -19.20 -33.75
C LEU A 746 54.05 -18.73 -34.99
N LEU A 747 53.90 -17.46 -35.41
CA LEU A 747 54.66 -16.88 -36.52
C LEU A 747 56.14 -16.72 -36.18
N ALA A 748 56.49 -16.33 -34.95
CA ALA A 748 57.86 -16.27 -34.48
C ALA A 748 58.51 -17.66 -34.45
N MET A 749 57.78 -18.68 -33.99
CA MET A 749 58.23 -20.07 -33.99
C MET A 749 58.37 -20.62 -35.42
N GLN A 750 57.43 -20.31 -36.33
CA GLN A 750 57.56 -20.64 -37.75
C GLN A 750 58.75 -19.93 -38.42
N LYS A 751 59.02 -18.67 -38.05
CA LYS A 751 60.21 -17.93 -38.53
C LYS A 751 61.49 -18.61 -38.03
N ALA A 752 61.58 -18.97 -36.75
CA ALA A 752 62.73 -19.66 -36.19
C ALA A 752 62.98 -21.01 -36.90
N MET A 753 61.95 -21.84 -37.03
CA MET A 753 61.99 -23.11 -37.79
C MET A 753 62.42 -22.89 -39.25
N LEU A 754 61.94 -21.84 -39.93
CA LEU A 754 62.36 -21.53 -41.31
C LEU A 754 63.81 -21.04 -41.38
N GLN A 755 64.29 -20.29 -40.40
CA GLN A 755 65.68 -19.85 -40.33
C GLN A 755 66.63 -21.04 -40.10
N GLU A 756 66.30 -21.93 -39.15
CA GLU A 756 66.99 -23.20 -38.92
C GLU A 756 67.04 -24.05 -40.20
N ARG A 757 65.90 -24.29 -40.86
CA ARG A 757 65.86 -25.03 -42.13
C ARG A 757 66.63 -24.36 -43.28
N VAL A 758 66.78 -23.04 -43.27
CA VAL A 758 67.64 -22.33 -44.25
C VAL A 758 69.12 -22.53 -43.92
N CYS A 759 69.50 -22.54 -42.64
CA CYS A 759 70.86 -22.89 -42.20
C CYS A 759 71.21 -24.35 -42.53
N ASP A 760 70.33 -25.31 -42.19
CA ASP A 760 70.46 -26.74 -42.56
C ASP A 760 70.67 -26.87 -44.08
N ALA A 761 69.85 -26.18 -44.88
CA ALA A 761 69.93 -26.23 -46.33
C ALA A 761 71.21 -25.57 -46.87
N GLN A 762 71.80 -24.59 -46.18
CA GLN A 762 73.10 -24.03 -46.54
C GLN A 762 74.24 -25.02 -46.23
N ILE A 763 74.21 -25.66 -45.06
CA ILE A 763 75.18 -26.70 -44.67
C ILE A 763 75.13 -27.86 -45.66
N LEU A 764 73.94 -28.44 -45.89
CA LEU A 764 73.71 -29.50 -46.87
C LEU A 764 74.14 -29.07 -48.28
N ARG A 765 73.84 -27.83 -48.70
CA ARG A 765 74.27 -27.33 -50.01
C ARG A 765 75.79 -27.21 -50.09
N SER A 766 76.48 -26.91 -48.99
CA SER A 766 77.94 -26.96 -48.93
C SER A 766 78.48 -28.38 -49.03
N GLU A 767 77.85 -29.37 -48.38
CA GLU A 767 78.23 -30.78 -48.45
C GLU A 767 77.97 -31.40 -49.83
N VAL A 768 76.78 -31.17 -50.37
CA VAL A 768 76.42 -31.57 -51.75
C VAL A 768 77.28 -30.81 -52.76
N SER A 769 77.69 -29.57 -52.48
CA SER A 769 78.69 -28.87 -53.31
C SER A 769 80.07 -29.51 -53.22
N LYS A 770 80.55 -29.90 -52.04
CA LYS A 770 81.81 -30.66 -51.87
C LYS A 770 81.76 -31.99 -52.62
N LEU A 771 80.67 -32.75 -52.47
CA LEU A 771 80.43 -34.00 -53.19
C LEU A 771 80.33 -33.78 -54.71
N LEU A 772 79.64 -32.74 -55.17
CA LEU A 772 79.59 -32.40 -56.59
C LEU A 772 80.96 -31.95 -57.11
N HIS A 773 81.75 -31.16 -56.38
CA HIS A 773 83.12 -30.83 -56.80
C HIS A 773 84.01 -32.09 -56.89
N ALA A 774 83.77 -33.10 -56.04
CA ALA A 774 84.44 -34.40 -56.13
C ALA A 774 83.93 -35.32 -57.26
N LEU A 775 82.75 -35.05 -57.85
CA LEU A 775 82.04 -35.96 -58.77
C LEU A 775 81.67 -35.38 -60.15
N ALA A 776 81.65 -34.06 -60.31
CA ALA A 776 80.94 -33.39 -61.41
C ALA A 776 81.71 -33.33 -62.74
N GLY A 777 81.91 -34.51 -63.32
CA GLY A 777 81.96 -34.71 -64.76
C GLY A 777 80.67 -35.37 -65.26
N GLY A 778 79.49 -34.73 -65.12
CA GLY A 778 78.23 -35.33 -65.60
C GLY A 778 76.93 -34.57 -65.28
N GLU A 779 76.30 -33.99 -66.31
CA GLU A 779 74.98 -33.36 -66.16
C GLU A 779 73.82 -34.38 -66.17
N VAL A 780 73.22 -34.65 -65.00
CA VAL A 780 71.98 -35.45 -64.95
C VAL A 780 70.77 -34.62 -65.45
N LYS A 781 70.21 -35.04 -66.59
CA LYS A 781 69.05 -34.42 -67.26
C LYS A 781 67.72 -35.05 -66.81
N GLY A 782 67.34 -34.78 -65.55
CA GLY A 782 66.07 -35.24 -64.95
C GLY A 782 65.31 -34.13 -64.23
N ARG A 783 65.24 -32.91 -64.81
CA ARG A 783 64.92 -31.69 -64.05
C ARG A 783 63.50 -31.12 -64.24
N ALA A 784 62.69 -31.57 -65.20
CA ALA A 784 61.41 -30.90 -65.54
C ALA A 784 60.37 -30.88 -64.39
N ALA A 785 59.94 -32.05 -63.89
CA ALA A 785 58.90 -32.13 -62.85
C ALA A 785 59.36 -31.54 -61.50
N ARG A 786 60.62 -31.77 -61.10
CA ARG A 786 61.21 -31.14 -59.90
C ARG A 786 61.31 -29.62 -60.05
N ARG A 787 61.72 -29.09 -61.21
CA ARG A 787 61.70 -27.63 -61.48
C ARG A 787 60.28 -27.10 -61.38
N PHE A 788 59.28 -27.75 -61.96
CA PHE A 788 57.89 -27.30 -61.87
C PHE A 788 57.40 -27.24 -60.41
N ARG A 789 57.57 -28.31 -59.62
CA ARG A 789 57.19 -28.34 -58.19
C ARG A 789 57.91 -27.25 -57.39
N VAL A 790 59.22 -27.08 -57.59
CA VAL A 790 60.01 -26.02 -56.94
C VAL A 790 59.55 -24.63 -57.38
N CYS A 791 59.24 -24.42 -58.66
CA CYS A 791 58.71 -23.15 -59.18
C CYS A 791 57.32 -22.85 -58.60
N VAL A 792 56.42 -23.83 -58.48
CA VAL A 792 55.10 -23.61 -57.85
C VAL A 792 55.27 -23.27 -56.36
N MET A 793 56.10 -24.02 -55.62
CA MET A 793 56.38 -23.71 -54.21
C MET A 793 57.04 -22.33 -54.06
N ALA A 794 57.96 -21.95 -54.95
CA ALA A 794 58.59 -20.64 -54.98
C ALA A 794 57.60 -19.52 -55.33
N VAL A 795 56.68 -19.72 -56.28
CA VAL A 795 55.63 -18.75 -56.62
C VAL A 795 54.63 -18.58 -55.47
N LEU A 796 54.29 -19.65 -54.75
CA LEU A 796 53.44 -19.56 -53.55
C LEU A 796 54.19 -18.89 -52.39
N ALA A 797 55.47 -19.19 -52.19
CA ALA A 797 56.31 -18.55 -51.17
C ALA A 797 56.54 -17.07 -51.49
N LEU A 798 56.85 -16.71 -52.74
CA LEU A 798 56.93 -15.32 -53.21
C LEU A 798 55.58 -14.61 -53.14
N GLY A 799 54.46 -15.31 -53.38
CA GLY A 799 53.11 -14.77 -53.17
C GLY A 799 52.86 -14.41 -51.69
N ARG A 800 53.24 -15.30 -50.77
CA ARG A 800 53.16 -15.08 -49.31
C ARG A 800 54.13 -13.98 -48.85
N LEU A 801 55.38 -13.99 -49.31
CA LEU A 801 56.39 -12.97 -49.00
C LEU A 801 56.05 -11.61 -49.60
N ARG A 802 55.45 -11.55 -50.80
CA ARG A 802 54.96 -10.29 -51.40
C ARG A 802 53.70 -9.79 -50.69
N ALA A 803 52.89 -10.67 -50.09
CA ALA A 803 51.79 -10.25 -49.22
C ALA A 803 52.32 -9.71 -47.88
N LEU A 804 53.30 -10.37 -47.26
CA LEU A 804 53.97 -9.94 -46.02
C LEU A 804 54.83 -8.67 -46.19
N GLY A 805 55.48 -8.52 -47.35
CA GLY A 805 56.40 -7.42 -47.67
C GLY A 805 55.73 -6.21 -48.32
N ARG A 806 54.45 -6.31 -48.71
CA ARG A 806 53.61 -5.12 -48.85
C ARG A 806 53.38 -4.57 -47.45
N ARG A 807 53.42 -3.24 -47.28
CA ARG A 807 52.83 -2.59 -46.11
C ARG A 807 51.32 -2.89 -46.12
N SER A 808 50.96 -3.95 -45.43
CA SER A 808 49.61 -4.47 -45.28
C SER A 808 49.08 -3.99 -43.95
N ALA A 809 48.00 -3.21 -43.97
CA ALA A 809 47.21 -2.95 -42.77
C ALA A 809 46.62 -4.22 -42.16
N VAL A 810 46.56 -5.33 -42.91
CA VAL A 810 46.15 -6.63 -42.39
C VAL A 810 47.35 -7.31 -41.75
N MET A 811 47.43 -7.29 -40.42
CA MET A 811 48.46 -8.01 -39.67
C MET A 811 48.01 -9.43 -39.27
N PHE A 812 46.71 -9.64 -38.98
CA PHE A 812 46.23 -10.89 -38.36
C PHE A 812 44.84 -11.35 -38.82
N ARG A 813 44.49 -12.60 -38.52
CA ARG A 813 43.17 -13.21 -38.78
C ARG A 813 42.70 -13.98 -37.56
N VAL A 814 41.68 -13.49 -36.85
CA VAL A 814 41.19 -14.18 -35.64
C VAL A 814 40.37 -15.41 -36.07
N PRO A 815 40.76 -16.64 -35.66
CA PRO A 815 40.06 -17.85 -36.04
C PRO A 815 38.91 -18.10 -35.06
N LEU A 816 37.72 -17.60 -35.39
CA LEU A 816 36.49 -18.04 -34.74
C LEU A 816 36.19 -19.48 -35.21
N ARG A 817 35.92 -20.41 -34.29
CA ARG A 817 36.00 -21.87 -34.54
C ARG A 817 34.97 -22.44 -35.55
N LEU A 818 34.08 -21.63 -36.11
CA LEU A 818 33.05 -22.05 -37.08
C LEU A 818 33.20 -21.33 -38.43
N ARG A 819 33.94 -21.95 -39.35
CA ARG A 819 34.02 -21.74 -40.82
C ARG A 819 34.30 -20.32 -41.38
N THR A 820 34.26 -19.24 -40.59
CA THR A 820 34.61 -17.88 -41.03
C THR A 820 35.73 -17.29 -40.17
N GLN A 821 36.92 -17.11 -40.75
CA GLN A 821 38.00 -16.32 -40.15
C GLN A 821 37.69 -14.84 -40.36
N THR A 822 37.47 -14.08 -39.29
CA THR A 822 37.33 -12.62 -39.37
C THR A 822 38.74 -12.00 -39.47
N LEU A 823 38.97 -11.16 -40.48
CA LEU A 823 40.21 -10.39 -40.59
C LEU A 823 40.23 -9.31 -39.51
N VAL A 824 41.39 -9.08 -38.90
CA VAL A 824 41.64 -7.90 -38.05
C VAL A 824 42.77 -7.10 -38.68
N CYS A 825 42.44 -5.89 -39.09
CA CYS A 825 43.36 -4.96 -39.71
C CYS A 825 43.82 -3.94 -38.67
N VAL A 826 45.13 -3.76 -38.54
CA VAL A 826 45.77 -2.67 -37.80
C VAL A 826 46.41 -1.78 -38.85
N ASN A 827 45.71 -0.70 -39.23
CA ASN A 827 46.28 0.34 -40.08
C ASN A 827 47.53 0.93 -39.39
N GLU A 828 48.63 1.11 -40.15
CA GLU A 828 49.60 2.14 -39.80
C GLU A 828 48.85 3.48 -39.91
N LEU A 829 48.48 4.09 -38.77
CA LEU A 829 47.96 5.46 -38.76
C LEU A 829 49.11 6.39 -39.14
N LYS A 830 49.20 6.73 -40.44
CA LYS A 830 50.19 7.65 -41.00
C LYS A 830 49.85 9.10 -40.65
N THR A 831 49.89 9.46 -39.38
CA THR A 831 49.72 10.84 -38.91
C THR A 831 51.00 11.28 -38.20
N ARG A 832 51.74 12.16 -38.87
CA ARG A 832 52.90 12.88 -38.32
C ARG A 832 52.40 14.14 -37.61
N GLU A 833 51.52 13.91 -36.63
CA GLU A 833 50.80 14.90 -35.82
C GLU A 833 51.19 14.67 -34.35
N ASP A 834 51.28 15.75 -33.57
CA ASP A 834 51.92 15.75 -32.26
C ASP A 834 51.20 14.85 -31.24
N GLU A 835 51.97 14.31 -30.27
CA GLU A 835 51.45 13.32 -29.31
C GLU A 835 50.27 13.85 -28.47
N GLU A 836 50.22 15.16 -28.22
CA GLU A 836 49.11 15.81 -27.53
C GLU A 836 47.83 15.83 -28.38
N GLU A 837 47.90 16.21 -29.67
CA GLU A 837 46.74 16.12 -30.57
C GLU A 837 46.28 14.69 -30.71
N ARG A 838 47.22 13.74 -30.84
CA ARG A 838 46.94 12.30 -30.93
C ARG A 838 46.23 11.79 -29.68
N ASN A 839 46.74 12.09 -28.49
CA ASN A 839 46.10 11.72 -27.23
C ASN A 839 44.72 12.39 -27.11
N SER A 840 44.59 13.66 -27.48
CA SER A 840 43.29 14.35 -27.50
C SER A 840 42.30 13.69 -28.47
N ARG A 841 42.73 13.24 -29.65
CA ARG A 841 41.86 12.62 -30.66
C ARG A 841 41.47 11.19 -30.28
N VAL A 842 42.38 10.43 -29.68
CA VAL A 842 42.08 9.10 -29.09
C VAL A 842 41.14 9.27 -27.90
N MET A 843 41.38 10.21 -26.99
CA MET A 843 40.47 10.47 -25.87
C MET A 843 39.10 10.94 -26.36
N LYS A 844 39.03 11.84 -27.37
CA LYS A 844 37.76 12.27 -27.99
C LYS A 844 36.99 11.10 -28.62
N THR A 845 37.66 10.23 -29.37
CA THR A 845 37.01 9.03 -29.96
C THR A 845 36.58 8.01 -28.93
N LEU A 846 37.33 7.82 -27.83
CA LEU A 846 36.91 6.99 -26.69
C LEU A 846 35.77 7.60 -25.87
N SER A 847 35.66 8.94 -25.87
CA SER A 847 34.60 9.70 -25.22
C SER A 847 33.38 9.93 -26.12
N ASP A 848 33.40 9.39 -27.34
CA ASP A 848 32.36 9.63 -28.32
C ASP A 848 31.07 8.89 -27.96
N SER A 849 29.97 9.65 -27.86
CA SER A 849 28.64 9.10 -27.60
C SER A 849 28.19 8.11 -28.66
N GLU A 850 28.61 8.29 -29.93
CA GLU A 850 28.30 7.36 -31.01
C GLU A 850 29.01 6.02 -30.81
N LEU A 851 30.28 6.04 -30.38
CA LEU A 851 31.03 4.83 -30.05
C LEU A 851 30.39 4.10 -28.86
N LEU A 852 29.96 4.83 -27.83
CA LEU A 852 29.33 4.23 -26.64
C LEU A 852 27.99 3.55 -27.01
N ALA A 853 27.18 4.18 -27.87
CA ALA A 853 25.95 3.59 -28.42
C ALA A 853 26.24 2.40 -29.36
N LEU A 854 27.32 2.45 -30.14
CA LEU A 854 27.78 1.36 -31.00
C LEU A 854 28.19 0.13 -30.16
N ILE A 855 28.94 0.34 -29.08
CA ILE A 855 29.33 -0.72 -28.15
C ILE A 855 28.08 -1.33 -27.51
N GLN A 856 27.16 -0.51 -26.96
CA GLN A 856 25.90 -0.99 -26.38
C GLN A 856 25.11 -1.87 -27.36
N SER A 857 24.77 -1.35 -28.55
CA SER A 857 24.00 -2.08 -29.56
C SER A 857 24.71 -3.33 -30.09
N SER A 858 26.04 -3.38 -30.06
CA SER A 858 26.79 -4.61 -30.38
C SER A 858 26.77 -5.65 -29.26
N MET A 859 26.67 -5.23 -27.98
CA MET A 859 26.72 -6.08 -26.79
C MET A 859 25.34 -6.51 -26.27
N GLU A 860 24.26 -5.88 -26.72
CA GLU A 860 22.88 -6.22 -26.35
C GLU A 860 22.57 -7.73 -26.42
N GLU A 861 22.99 -8.43 -27.49
CA GLU A 861 22.78 -9.87 -27.63
C GLU A 861 23.51 -10.66 -26.54
N VAL A 862 24.75 -10.28 -26.21
CA VAL A 862 25.56 -10.94 -25.18
C VAL A 862 24.96 -10.69 -23.80
N GLN A 863 24.56 -9.44 -23.49
CA GLN A 863 23.96 -9.11 -22.21
C GLN A 863 22.58 -9.73 -22.02
N ARG A 864 21.75 -9.79 -23.07
CA ARG A 864 20.43 -10.43 -23.03
C ARG A 864 20.56 -11.92 -22.77
N GLU A 865 21.55 -12.58 -23.38
CA GLU A 865 21.82 -13.99 -23.13
C GLU A 865 22.45 -14.23 -21.74
N MET A 866 23.32 -13.34 -21.27
CA MET A 866 23.95 -13.41 -19.95
C MET A 866 22.99 -13.08 -18.79
N LYS A 867 21.90 -12.35 -19.05
CA LYS A 867 20.78 -12.19 -18.08
C LYS A 867 19.83 -13.39 -18.08
N ARG A 868 19.74 -14.15 -19.17
CA ARG A 868 18.88 -15.35 -19.28
C ARG A 868 19.54 -16.61 -18.73
N SER A 869 20.81 -16.80 -19.05
CA SER A 869 21.61 -17.96 -18.63
C SER A 869 22.48 -17.54 -17.44
N GLY A 870 22.21 -18.09 -16.26
CA GLY A 870 22.88 -17.81 -14.99
C GLY A 870 24.34 -18.32 -14.90
N GLY A 871 25.07 -18.27 -16.01
CA GLY A 871 26.37 -18.89 -16.20
C GLY A 871 26.29 -20.39 -16.53
N VAL A 872 27.38 -20.89 -17.11
CA VAL A 872 27.64 -22.30 -17.48
C VAL A 872 27.04 -22.80 -18.81
N LYS A 873 27.85 -22.60 -19.87
CA LYS A 873 28.01 -23.50 -21.04
C LYS A 873 26.93 -23.55 -22.15
N ASP A 874 26.07 -22.55 -22.29
CA ASP A 874 25.19 -22.49 -23.47
C ASP A 874 25.93 -22.11 -24.77
N SER A 875 25.62 -22.84 -25.86
CA SER A 875 26.06 -22.50 -27.21
C SER A 875 25.52 -21.14 -27.69
N GLY A 876 24.40 -20.69 -27.11
CA GLY A 876 23.82 -19.36 -27.31
C GLY A 876 24.83 -18.25 -27.02
N LEU A 877 25.40 -18.22 -25.82
CA LEU A 877 26.39 -17.21 -25.42
C LEU A 877 27.63 -17.20 -26.33
N ALA A 878 28.12 -18.37 -26.73
CA ALA A 878 29.26 -18.47 -27.66
C ALA A 878 28.93 -17.89 -29.06
N SER A 879 27.69 -18.06 -29.54
CA SER A 879 27.23 -17.49 -30.80
C SER A 879 26.95 -15.98 -30.70
N ALA A 880 26.38 -15.51 -29.58
CA ALA A 880 26.17 -14.10 -29.28
C ALA A 880 27.49 -13.35 -29.15
N ALA A 881 28.49 -13.93 -28.48
CA ALA A 881 29.84 -13.38 -28.39
C ALA A 881 30.52 -13.29 -29.78
N GLN A 882 30.37 -14.31 -30.63
CA GLN A 882 30.86 -14.28 -32.00
C GLN A 882 30.17 -13.20 -32.85
N SER A 883 28.85 -13.06 -32.70
CA SER A 883 28.03 -12.00 -33.31
C SER A 883 28.49 -10.61 -32.87
N ALA A 884 28.62 -10.38 -31.56
CA ALA A 884 29.06 -9.11 -30.98
C ALA A 884 30.48 -8.74 -31.40
N CYS A 885 31.45 -9.65 -31.28
CA CYS A 885 32.81 -9.45 -31.80
C CYS A 885 32.79 -9.06 -33.28
N ARG A 886 32.00 -9.75 -34.09
CA ARG A 886 31.90 -9.49 -35.53
C ARG A 886 31.28 -8.12 -35.80
N LYS A 887 30.14 -7.79 -35.19
CA LYS A 887 29.46 -6.50 -35.33
C LYS A 887 30.36 -5.34 -34.90
N LEU A 888 31.04 -5.49 -33.76
CA LEU A 888 31.97 -4.49 -33.22
C LEU A 888 33.16 -4.29 -34.16
N LEU A 889 33.84 -5.36 -34.58
CA LEU A 889 34.99 -5.28 -35.49
C LEU A 889 34.61 -4.78 -36.89
N GLU A 890 33.49 -5.23 -37.46
CA GLU A 890 33.01 -4.75 -38.78
C GLU A 890 32.66 -3.26 -38.74
N ARG A 891 32.22 -2.72 -37.59
CA ARG A 891 31.84 -1.30 -37.44
C ARG A 891 33.01 -0.40 -37.04
N LEU A 892 33.90 -0.84 -36.15
CA LEU A 892 35.14 -0.13 -35.80
C LEU A 892 36.13 -0.04 -36.97
N LEU A 893 36.01 -0.92 -37.98
CA LEU A 893 36.92 -1.02 -39.12
C LEU A 893 36.26 -0.64 -40.46
N ILE A 894 35.15 0.12 -40.47
CA ILE A 894 34.44 0.54 -41.71
C ILE A 894 35.38 1.24 -42.70
N ASP A 895 36.27 2.11 -42.21
CA ASP A 895 37.24 2.85 -43.03
C ASP A 895 38.44 2.02 -43.50
N VAL A 896 38.49 0.71 -43.20
CA VAL A 896 39.54 -0.17 -43.76
C VAL A 896 39.16 -0.58 -45.18
N ASP A 897 39.58 0.29 -46.11
CA ASP A 897 39.58 0.16 -47.57
C ASP A 897 39.46 -1.30 -48.06
N SER A 898 38.31 -1.64 -48.65
CA SER A 898 37.96 -2.99 -49.10
C SER A 898 38.94 -3.58 -50.13
N ARG A 899 39.80 -2.72 -50.70
CA ARG A 899 41.02 -3.07 -51.45
C ARG A 899 41.91 -4.09 -50.72
N CYS A 900 41.95 -4.07 -49.39
CA CYS A 900 42.72 -5.02 -48.57
C CYS A 900 42.14 -6.44 -48.51
N ALA A 901 40.85 -6.64 -48.79
CA ALA A 901 40.24 -7.97 -48.86
C ALA A 901 40.63 -8.74 -50.14
N GLY A 902 41.18 -8.04 -51.13
CA GLY A 902 41.78 -8.65 -52.31
C GLY A 902 43.09 -9.36 -51.97
N HIS A 903 43.06 -10.69 -51.82
CA HIS A 903 44.04 -11.68 -52.33
C HIS A 903 43.94 -13.03 -51.61
N TYR A 904 42.88 -13.79 -51.88
CA TYR A 904 42.87 -15.22 -52.25
C TYR A 904 41.42 -15.63 -52.51
N GLY A 905 40.78 -14.97 -53.48
CA GLY A 905 39.42 -15.32 -53.89
C GLY A 905 39.32 -16.80 -54.26
N LYS A 906 38.13 -17.39 -54.12
CA LYS A 906 37.87 -18.83 -54.33
C LYS A 906 38.45 -19.38 -55.65
N ASN A 907 38.59 -18.51 -56.67
CA ASN A 907 39.11 -18.85 -58.01
C ASN A 907 40.55 -18.40 -58.31
N SER A 908 41.32 -17.93 -57.32
CA SER A 908 42.68 -17.42 -57.56
C SER A 908 43.67 -18.53 -57.99
N LEU A 909 44.57 -18.21 -58.93
CA LEU A 909 45.60 -19.14 -59.43
C LEU A 909 46.43 -19.74 -58.28
N SER A 910 46.84 -18.91 -57.32
CA SER A 910 47.60 -19.35 -56.15
C SER A 910 46.84 -20.35 -55.27
N ARG A 911 45.51 -20.22 -55.19
CA ARG A 911 44.67 -21.22 -54.52
C ARG A 911 44.58 -22.51 -55.34
N ARG A 912 44.32 -22.44 -56.64
CA ARG A 912 44.34 -23.63 -57.51
C ARG A 912 45.69 -24.36 -57.50
N LEU A 913 46.80 -23.63 -57.45
CA LEU A 913 48.15 -24.17 -57.32
C LEU A 913 48.42 -24.75 -55.92
N GLY A 914 47.88 -24.14 -54.86
CA GLY A 914 47.96 -24.65 -53.49
C GLY A 914 47.12 -25.91 -53.28
N ASP A 915 45.85 -25.86 -53.68
CA ASP A 915 44.91 -26.98 -53.67
C ASP A 915 45.47 -28.13 -54.53
N GLY A 916 45.97 -27.84 -55.75
CA GLY A 916 46.62 -28.84 -56.62
C GLY A 916 47.93 -29.41 -56.05
N LEU A 917 48.74 -28.62 -55.34
CA LEU A 917 49.89 -29.14 -54.58
C LEU A 917 49.44 -30.05 -53.43
N HIS A 918 48.31 -29.73 -52.80
CA HIS A 918 47.77 -30.50 -51.69
C HIS A 918 47.17 -31.83 -52.18
N THR A 919 46.43 -31.82 -53.29
CA THR A 919 45.99 -33.04 -53.99
C THR A 919 47.19 -33.89 -54.39
N LEU A 920 48.20 -33.31 -55.05
CA LEU A 920 49.44 -34.02 -55.40
C LEU A 920 50.25 -34.54 -54.19
N THR A 921 50.01 -34.04 -52.97
CA THR A 921 50.63 -34.56 -51.74
C THR A 921 49.71 -35.47 -50.91
N ALA A 922 48.42 -35.53 -51.25
CA ALA A 922 47.48 -36.51 -50.72
C ALA A 922 47.48 -37.80 -51.57
N ASP A 923 47.55 -37.66 -52.90
CA ASP A 923 47.64 -38.78 -53.86
C ASP A 923 48.98 -39.52 -53.76
N LEU A 924 50.07 -38.80 -53.42
CA LEU A 924 51.33 -39.40 -52.99
C LEU A 924 51.20 -39.83 -51.52
N GLY A 925 50.59 -41.00 -51.34
CA GLY A 925 50.23 -41.57 -50.04
C GLY A 925 51.34 -41.54 -48.99
N THR A 926 50.90 -41.54 -47.73
CA THR A 926 51.65 -41.31 -46.49
C THR A 926 52.88 -42.20 -46.24
N GLU A 927 53.18 -43.17 -47.10
CA GLU A 927 54.40 -43.97 -47.04
C GLU A 927 55.66 -43.20 -47.44
N HIS A 928 55.53 -42.08 -48.16
CA HIS A 928 56.60 -41.09 -48.28
C HIS A 928 56.66 -40.18 -47.04
N SER A 929 56.85 -40.85 -45.89
CA SER A 929 57.41 -40.23 -44.69
C SER A 929 58.57 -39.32 -45.07
N TYR A 930 58.58 -38.11 -44.51
CA TYR A 930 59.52 -37.03 -44.83
C TYR A 930 60.96 -37.56 -44.86
N CYS A 931 61.48 -37.87 -46.05
CA CYS A 931 62.84 -38.34 -46.22
C CYS A 931 63.79 -37.19 -45.92
N ASN A 932 64.27 -37.15 -44.67
CA ASN A 932 65.22 -36.14 -44.20
C ASN A 932 66.39 -36.04 -45.18
N SER A 933 66.87 -34.84 -45.45
CA SER A 933 67.98 -34.63 -46.38
C SER A 933 69.25 -35.36 -45.97
N GLU A 934 69.43 -35.61 -44.66
CA GLU A 934 70.47 -36.47 -44.10
C GLU A 934 70.35 -37.91 -44.57
N VAL A 935 69.13 -38.48 -44.60
CA VAL A 935 68.88 -39.84 -45.11
C VAL A 935 69.21 -39.91 -46.61
N MET A 936 68.85 -38.86 -47.37
CA MET A 936 69.25 -38.78 -48.78
C MET A 936 70.77 -38.64 -48.95
N ALA A 937 71.44 -37.80 -48.17
CA ALA A 937 72.89 -37.60 -48.23
C ALA A 937 73.67 -38.87 -47.80
N ALA A 938 73.24 -39.54 -46.73
CA ALA A 938 73.78 -40.82 -46.28
C ALA A 938 73.52 -41.94 -47.31
N SER A 939 72.33 -41.98 -47.91
CA SER A 939 72.04 -42.93 -49.00
C SER A 939 72.92 -42.67 -50.23
N LEU A 940 73.21 -41.40 -50.55
CA LEU A 940 74.09 -41.00 -51.65
C LEU A 940 75.55 -41.36 -51.34
N GLN A 941 76.06 -41.07 -50.13
CA GLN A 941 77.39 -41.50 -49.69
C GLN A 941 77.51 -43.02 -49.73
N LYS A 942 76.51 -43.76 -49.24
CA LYS A 942 76.46 -45.23 -49.33
C LYS A 942 76.47 -45.70 -50.78
N HIS A 943 75.70 -45.05 -51.67
CA HIS A 943 75.71 -45.36 -53.10
C HIS A 943 77.04 -45.03 -53.78
N ILE A 944 77.70 -43.93 -53.42
CA ILE A 944 79.02 -43.56 -53.95
C ILE A 944 80.07 -44.57 -53.46
N LEU A 945 80.04 -44.96 -52.19
CA LEU A 945 80.93 -45.98 -51.62
C LEU A 945 80.73 -47.35 -52.29
N GLN A 946 79.47 -47.77 -52.48
CA GLN A 946 79.15 -48.99 -53.22
C GLN A 946 79.52 -48.87 -54.70
N PHE A 947 79.38 -47.69 -55.31
CA PHE A 947 79.74 -47.45 -56.70
C PHE A 947 81.25 -47.48 -56.89
N THR A 948 82.06 -46.88 -56.00
CA THR A 948 83.53 -46.94 -56.05
C THR A 948 84.04 -48.33 -55.71
N GLN A 949 83.42 -49.07 -54.80
CA GLN A 949 83.70 -50.49 -54.57
C GLN A 949 83.39 -51.35 -55.81
N ARG A 950 82.25 -51.11 -56.48
CA ARG A 950 81.91 -51.75 -57.76
C ARG A 950 82.85 -51.35 -58.88
N LEU A 951 83.26 -50.09 -58.97
CA LEU A 951 84.23 -49.60 -59.96
C LEU A 951 85.62 -50.19 -59.73
N HIS A 952 86.05 -50.31 -58.47
CA HIS A 952 87.31 -50.95 -58.13
C HIS A 952 87.26 -52.44 -58.47
N SER A 953 86.19 -53.14 -58.09
CA SER A 953 85.97 -54.55 -58.45
C SER A 953 85.92 -54.73 -59.96
N ALA A 954 85.17 -53.89 -60.68
CA ALA A 954 85.07 -53.91 -62.14
C ALA A 954 86.36 -53.51 -62.85
N GLU A 955 87.21 -52.65 -62.29
CA GLU A 955 88.52 -52.31 -62.87
C GLU A 955 89.60 -53.35 -62.51
N VAL A 956 89.48 -54.05 -61.38
CA VAL A 956 90.26 -55.26 -61.05
C VAL A 956 89.85 -56.41 -61.97
N GLU A 957 88.55 -56.66 -62.14
CA GLU A 957 88.01 -57.58 -63.14
C GLU A 957 88.43 -57.17 -64.54
N ARG A 958 88.33 -55.89 -64.93
CA ARG A 958 88.78 -55.43 -66.25
C ARG A 958 90.29 -55.53 -66.42
N ARG A 959 91.10 -55.48 -65.36
CA ARG A 959 92.55 -55.77 -65.41
C ARG A 959 92.82 -57.26 -65.54
N ASN A 960 92.12 -58.10 -64.77
CA ASN A 960 92.15 -59.55 -64.92
C ASN A 960 91.68 -59.95 -66.31
N LEU A 961 90.47 -59.59 -66.72
CA LEU A 961 89.94 -59.69 -68.08
C LEU A 961 90.81 -59.00 -69.14
N ARG A 962 91.64 -57.99 -68.84
CA ARG A 962 92.64 -57.52 -69.82
C ARG A 962 93.84 -58.44 -69.90
N LEU A 963 94.32 -59.01 -68.79
CA LEU A 963 95.34 -60.05 -68.78
C LEU A 963 94.81 -61.36 -69.40
N GLU A 964 93.52 -61.62 -69.24
CA GLU A 964 92.81 -62.82 -69.66
C GLU A 964 92.35 -62.69 -71.11
N ILE A 965 91.80 -61.55 -71.56
CA ILE A 965 91.67 -61.20 -72.99
C ILE A 965 93.05 -61.06 -73.63
N SER A 966 94.13 -60.75 -72.90
CA SER A 966 95.49 -60.87 -73.45
C SER A 966 95.98 -62.32 -73.51
N ARG A 967 95.53 -63.22 -72.63
CA ARG A 967 95.76 -64.68 -72.76
C ARG A 967 94.88 -65.29 -73.85
N ILE A 968 93.64 -64.83 -74.00
CA ILE A 968 92.59 -65.33 -74.87
C ILE A 968 92.74 -64.74 -76.27
N ARG A 969 93.16 -63.49 -76.48
CA ARG A 969 93.60 -63.01 -77.80
C ARG A 969 94.97 -63.55 -78.21
N ARG A 970 95.74 -64.10 -77.26
CA ARG A 970 96.85 -65.02 -77.59
C ARG A 970 96.36 -66.45 -77.89
N THR A 971 95.06 -66.77 -77.78
CA THR A 971 94.54 -68.15 -77.92
C THR A 971 93.16 -68.40 -78.60
N ASN A 972 92.28 -67.43 -79.02
CA ASN A 972 91.08 -67.56 -79.93
C ASN A 972 90.16 -66.27 -80.07
N THR A 973 89.05 -66.30 -80.88
CA THR A 973 88.21 -65.15 -81.39
C THR A 973 86.64 -65.35 -81.52
N CYS A 974 85.75 -64.31 -81.29
CA CYS A 974 84.28 -64.01 -81.68
C CYS A 974 82.94 -64.10 -80.77
N ASP A 975 82.16 -62.96 -80.59
CA ASP A 975 80.68 -62.47 -80.73
C ASP A 975 79.27 -62.78 -79.90
N ASP A 976 78.04 -62.14 -80.13
CA ASP A 976 76.86 -61.58 -79.21
C ASP A 976 75.31 -62.15 -79.13
N THR A 977 74.30 -61.60 -78.32
CA THR A 977 72.71 -61.45 -78.36
C THR A 977 71.53 -62.01 -77.37
N HIS A 978 70.28 -61.36 -77.22
CA HIS A 978 68.79 -61.83 -76.92
C HIS A 978 67.71 -61.09 -75.93
N THR A 979 66.31 -61.32 -75.96
CA THR A 979 65.12 -60.66 -75.16
C THR A 979 63.65 -61.37 -75.05
N VAL A 980 62.58 -60.94 -74.23
CA VAL A 980 61.11 -61.50 -74.11
C VAL A 980 59.90 -60.66 -73.41
N CYS A 981 58.59 -61.13 -73.17
CA CYS A 981 57.32 -60.39 -72.66
C CYS A 981 56.10 -61.12 -71.83
N VAL A 982 54.84 -60.56 -71.60
CA VAL A 982 53.79 -60.80 -70.46
C VAL A 982 52.18 -60.66 -70.71
N PRO A 983 51.17 -61.16 -69.87
CA PRO A 983 49.63 -61.17 -70.05
C PRO A 983 48.59 -60.45 -69.00
N LEU A 984 47.30 -60.92 -68.71
CA LEU A 984 46.02 -60.06 -68.55
C LEU A 984 44.85 -60.09 -67.40
N GLN A 985 44.17 -61.18 -66.95
CA GLN A 985 42.66 -61.44 -66.73
C GLN A 985 41.50 -60.63 -65.94
N GLN A 986 41.47 -60.45 -64.60
CA GLN A 986 40.37 -60.48 -63.53
C GLN A 986 39.07 -59.54 -63.48
N PHE A 987 38.26 -59.38 -64.54
CA PHE A 987 37.28 -58.26 -64.60
C PHE A 987 35.81 -58.51 -64.14
N GLU A 988 35.23 -59.70 -64.34
CA GLU A 988 33.75 -59.83 -64.43
C GLU A 988 32.97 -59.87 -63.09
N SER A 989 33.55 -60.41 -62.00
CA SER A 989 32.82 -60.61 -60.74
C SER A 989 32.41 -59.30 -60.03
N VAL A 990 33.05 -58.18 -60.36
CA VAL A 990 32.83 -56.88 -59.71
C VAL A 990 31.47 -56.26 -60.08
N CYS A 991 30.84 -56.71 -61.17
CA CYS A 991 29.62 -56.09 -61.70
C CYS A 991 28.31 -56.56 -61.03
N GLU A 992 28.23 -57.79 -60.52
CA GLU A 992 26.98 -58.34 -59.97
C GLU A 992 26.66 -57.78 -58.57
N ASP A 993 27.66 -57.72 -57.69
CA ASP A 993 27.54 -57.21 -56.31
C ASP A 993 26.95 -55.80 -56.25
N LEU A 994 27.34 -54.94 -57.21
CA LEU A 994 26.89 -53.55 -57.30
C LEU A 994 25.38 -53.44 -57.51
N SER A 995 24.77 -54.38 -58.25
CA SER A 995 23.35 -54.38 -58.57
C SER A 995 22.47 -54.75 -57.35
N SER A 996 22.94 -55.69 -56.54
CA SER A 996 22.27 -56.13 -55.30
C SER A 996 22.35 -55.07 -54.18
N ALA A 997 23.39 -54.24 -54.16
CA ALA A 997 23.50 -53.11 -53.25
C ALA A 997 22.41 -52.05 -53.51
N LEU A 998 22.25 -51.63 -54.78
CA LEU A 998 21.29 -50.60 -55.19
C LEU A 998 19.84 -50.94 -54.81
N GLN A 999 19.45 -52.21 -54.98
CA GLN A 999 18.08 -52.66 -54.73
C GLN A 999 17.73 -52.79 -53.23
N ARG A 1000 18.74 -52.86 -52.34
CA ARG A 1000 18.55 -52.75 -50.88
C ARG A 1000 18.33 -51.30 -50.46
N GLU A 1001 19.10 -50.37 -51.05
CA GLU A 1001 19.02 -48.94 -50.74
C GLU A 1001 17.64 -48.35 -51.07
N LEU A 1002 17.04 -48.72 -52.20
CA LEU A 1002 15.71 -48.24 -52.60
C LEU A 1002 14.58 -48.67 -51.63
N ARG A 1003 14.70 -49.85 -51.00
CA ARG A 1003 13.75 -50.33 -49.99
C ARG A 1003 13.92 -49.60 -48.65
N ALA A 1004 15.16 -49.24 -48.28
CA ALA A 1004 15.42 -48.44 -47.09
C ALA A 1004 14.84 -47.02 -47.22
N GLN A 1005 14.97 -46.39 -48.39
CA GLN A 1005 14.45 -45.04 -48.65
C GLN A 1005 12.92 -44.94 -48.62
N THR A 1006 12.19 -46.00 -48.98
CA THR A 1006 10.73 -46.04 -48.91
C THR A 1006 10.26 -46.16 -47.45
N LEU A 1007 10.83 -47.09 -46.69
CA LEU A 1007 10.50 -47.31 -45.28
C LEU A 1007 10.77 -46.08 -44.39
N LEU A 1008 11.85 -45.33 -44.67
CA LEU A 1008 12.15 -44.05 -44.01
C LEU A 1008 11.11 -42.96 -44.29
N ARG A 1009 10.53 -42.94 -45.50
CA ARG A 1009 9.47 -41.98 -45.87
C ARG A 1009 8.17 -42.26 -45.10
N ASP A 1010 7.80 -43.52 -45.00
CA ASP A 1010 6.59 -43.92 -44.27
C ASP A 1010 6.72 -43.59 -42.78
N GLN A 1011 7.86 -43.90 -42.16
CA GLN A 1011 8.15 -43.52 -40.77
C GLN A 1011 8.11 -41.99 -40.56
N ALA A 1012 8.66 -41.19 -41.48
CA ALA A 1012 8.59 -39.74 -41.39
C ALA A 1012 7.15 -39.20 -41.48
N SER A 1013 6.30 -39.80 -42.32
CA SER A 1013 4.89 -39.42 -42.44
C SER A 1013 4.07 -39.78 -41.19
N GLN A 1014 4.34 -40.93 -40.57
CA GLN A 1014 3.71 -41.35 -39.32
C GLN A 1014 4.12 -40.44 -38.16
N LEU A 1015 5.40 -40.05 -38.07
CA LEU A 1015 5.88 -39.11 -37.06
C LEU A 1015 5.24 -37.71 -37.21
N GLN A 1016 5.01 -37.23 -38.42
CA GLN A 1016 4.30 -35.97 -38.66
C GLN A 1016 2.82 -36.04 -38.24
N GLN A 1017 2.14 -37.15 -38.54
CA GLN A 1017 0.75 -37.36 -38.08
C GLN A 1017 0.67 -37.48 -36.55
N LEU A 1018 1.62 -38.19 -35.93
CA LEU A 1018 1.70 -38.31 -34.47
C LEU A 1018 1.91 -36.93 -33.82
N GLY A 1019 2.82 -36.12 -34.36
CA GLY A 1019 3.07 -34.74 -33.90
C GLY A 1019 1.82 -33.87 -33.96
N LEU A 1020 1.11 -33.85 -35.09
CA LEU A 1020 -0.16 -33.12 -35.22
C LEU A 1020 -1.23 -33.62 -34.22
N SER A 1021 -1.32 -34.93 -33.98
CA SER A 1021 -2.26 -35.47 -32.97
C SER A 1021 -1.88 -35.08 -31.53
N MET A 1022 -0.58 -34.98 -31.23
CA MET A 1022 -0.08 -34.53 -29.93
C MET A 1022 -0.32 -33.03 -29.72
N GLU A 1023 -0.12 -32.20 -30.74
CA GLU A 1023 -0.42 -30.76 -30.69
C GLU A 1023 -1.92 -30.51 -30.45
N LEU A 1024 -2.79 -31.24 -31.15
CA LEU A 1024 -4.24 -31.18 -30.91
C LEU A 1024 -4.61 -31.66 -29.50
N HIS A 1025 -4.11 -32.81 -29.05
CA HIS A 1025 -4.43 -33.33 -27.71
C HIS A 1025 -3.86 -32.47 -26.57
N THR A 1026 -2.70 -31.83 -26.75
CA THR A 1026 -2.17 -30.88 -25.76
C THR A 1026 -2.95 -29.56 -25.74
N GLY A 1027 -3.44 -29.09 -26.89
CA GLY A 1027 -4.39 -27.97 -26.96
C GLY A 1027 -5.70 -28.28 -26.21
N ASP A 1028 -6.32 -29.41 -26.54
CA ASP A 1028 -7.52 -29.93 -25.86
C ASP A 1028 -7.33 -30.08 -24.34
N GLN A 1029 -6.16 -30.59 -23.91
CA GLN A 1029 -5.86 -30.78 -22.49
C GLN A 1029 -5.67 -29.44 -21.78
N MET A 1030 -4.95 -28.49 -22.39
CA MET A 1030 -4.81 -27.12 -21.89
C MET A 1030 -6.16 -26.39 -21.74
N GLU A 1031 -7.12 -26.64 -22.64
CA GLU A 1031 -8.47 -26.07 -22.57
C GLU A 1031 -9.33 -26.76 -21.48
N LYS A 1032 -9.23 -28.08 -21.35
CA LYS A 1032 -9.85 -28.85 -20.25
C LYS A 1032 -9.30 -28.44 -18.89
N ASP A 1033 -7.99 -28.25 -18.76
CA ASP A 1033 -7.36 -27.83 -17.51
C ASP A 1033 -7.74 -26.37 -17.16
N ARG A 1034 -7.89 -25.48 -18.14
CA ARG A 1034 -8.42 -24.12 -17.95
C ARG A 1034 -9.89 -24.10 -17.50
N THR A 1035 -10.74 -24.89 -18.15
CA THR A 1035 -12.16 -24.97 -17.78
C THR A 1035 -12.36 -25.66 -16.42
N LEU A 1036 -11.56 -26.68 -16.09
CA LEU A 1036 -11.54 -27.31 -14.77
C LEU A 1036 -11.04 -26.35 -13.68
N THR A 1037 -9.97 -25.60 -13.91
CA THR A 1037 -9.47 -24.62 -12.92
C THR A 1037 -10.46 -23.48 -12.68
N GLN A 1038 -11.12 -22.96 -13.72
CA GLN A 1038 -12.22 -21.99 -13.58
C GLN A 1038 -13.41 -22.57 -12.81
N ALA A 1039 -13.82 -23.81 -13.10
CA ALA A 1039 -14.90 -24.49 -12.38
C ALA A 1039 -14.54 -24.70 -10.90
N VAL A 1040 -13.32 -25.17 -10.59
CA VAL A 1040 -12.81 -25.35 -9.22
C VAL A 1040 -12.76 -24.02 -8.46
N GLN A 1041 -12.33 -22.93 -9.11
CA GLN A 1041 -12.33 -21.60 -8.49
C GLN A 1041 -13.76 -21.16 -8.15
N SER A 1042 -14.68 -21.21 -9.11
CA SER A 1042 -16.09 -20.83 -8.89
C SER A 1042 -16.77 -21.67 -7.79
N LEU A 1043 -16.41 -22.96 -7.68
CA LEU A 1043 -16.93 -23.86 -6.66
C LEU A 1043 -16.27 -23.63 -5.28
N SER A 1044 -15.01 -23.20 -5.25
CA SER A 1044 -14.33 -22.71 -4.05
C SER A 1044 -15.00 -21.44 -3.52
N ASP A 1045 -15.27 -20.47 -4.40
CA ASP A 1045 -15.90 -19.20 -4.04
C ASP A 1045 -17.33 -19.41 -3.54
N ALA A 1046 -18.12 -20.24 -4.23
CA ALA A 1046 -19.45 -20.65 -3.78
C ALA A 1046 -19.42 -21.38 -2.42
N LYS A 1047 -18.38 -22.20 -2.17
CA LYS A 1047 -18.20 -22.92 -0.89
C LYS A 1047 -17.76 -21.99 0.24
N GLN A 1048 -16.96 -20.96 -0.03
CA GLN A 1048 -16.66 -19.91 0.94
C GLN A 1048 -17.92 -19.13 1.30
N GLU A 1049 -18.73 -18.78 0.31
CA GLU A 1049 -19.96 -18.01 0.53
C GLU A 1049 -21.02 -18.83 1.28
N LEU A 1050 -21.14 -20.14 0.98
CA LEU A 1050 -21.98 -21.04 1.77
C LEU A 1050 -21.52 -21.11 3.23
N ARG A 1051 -20.21 -21.14 3.49
CA ARG A 1051 -19.65 -21.12 4.87
C ARG A 1051 -19.96 -19.82 5.61
N ARG A 1052 -19.84 -18.66 4.95
CA ARG A 1052 -20.22 -17.36 5.55
C ARG A 1052 -21.71 -17.35 5.93
N LYS A 1053 -22.58 -17.79 5.02
CA LYS A 1053 -24.02 -17.91 5.27
C LYS A 1053 -24.34 -18.92 6.37
N GLU A 1054 -23.65 -20.05 6.42
CA GLU A 1054 -23.83 -21.05 7.48
C GLU A 1054 -23.37 -20.50 8.85
N GLN A 1055 -22.29 -19.72 8.91
CA GLN A 1055 -21.86 -19.03 10.13
C GLN A 1055 -22.90 -18.00 10.60
N LEU A 1056 -23.46 -17.19 9.69
CA LEU A 1056 -24.53 -16.22 9.98
C LEU A 1056 -25.83 -16.92 10.44
N VAL A 1057 -26.22 -18.03 9.81
CA VAL A 1057 -27.38 -18.82 10.25
C VAL A 1057 -27.14 -19.45 11.62
N ARG A 1058 -25.91 -19.89 11.93
CA ARG A 1058 -25.57 -20.40 13.27
C ARG A 1058 -25.53 -19.31 14.34
N SER A 1059 -25.09 -18.08 14.04
CA SER A 1059 -25.13 -16.97 15.01
C SER A 1059 -26.56 -16.48 15.25
N LEU A 1060 -27.34 -16.28 14.20
CA LEU A 1060 -28.77 -15.94 14.30
C LEU A 1060 -29.57 -17.05 15.01
N GLY A 1061 -29.28 -18.32 14.71
CA GLY A 1061 -29.90 -19.46 15.39
C GLY A 1061 -29.59 -19.50 16.89
N LYS A 1062 -28.34 -19.16 17.29
CA LYS A 1062 -27.98 -19.00 18.71
C LYS A 1062 -28.76 -17.86 19.36
N GLN A 1063 -28.79 -16.67 18.77
CA GLN A 1063 -29.53 -15.53 19.34
C GLN A 1063 -31.04 -15.80 19.42
N LEU A 1064 -31.63 -16.43 18.40
CA LEU A 1064 -33.03 -16.88 18.46
C LEU A 1064 -33.26 -17.88 19.59
N SER A 1065 -32.34 -18.84 19.79
CA SER A 1065 -32.46 -19.81 20.88
C SER A 1065 -32.30 -19.19 22.28
N GLN A 1066 -31.41 -18.19 22.44
CA GLN A 1066 -31.27 -17.42 23.67
C GLN A 1066 -32.53 -16.61 23.95
N SER A 1067 -33.00 -15.82 22.99
CA SER A 1067 -34.23 -15.03 23.11
C SER A 1067 -35.47 -15.89 23.37
N GLN A 1068 -35.56 -17.09 22.78
CA GLN A 1068 -36.61 -18.07 23.10
C GLN A 1068 -36.46 -18.68 24.50
N GLN A 1069 -35.24 -18.90 24.98
CA GLN A 1069 -34.98 -19.40 26.34
C GLN A 1069 -35.29 -18.33 27.40
N GLU A 1070 -34.92 -17.07 27.14
CA GLU A 1070 -35.27 -15.91 27.95
C GLU A 1070 -36.78 -15.68 27.98
N ASN A 1071 -37.48 -15.72 26.83
CA ASN A 1071 -38.94 -15.65 26.80
C ASN A 1071 -39.61 -16.78 27.59
N ARG A 1072 -39.08 -18.02 27.51
CA ARG A 1072 -39.61 -19.14 28.32
C ARG A 1072 -39.33 -18.96 29.81
N ARG A 1073 -38.17 -18.43 30.19
CA ARG A 1073 -37.86 -18.08 31.59
C ARG A 1073 -38.80 -16.99 32.09
N LEU A 1074 -38.91 -15.87 31.38
CA LEU A 1074 -39.83 -14.78 31.72
C LEU A 1074 -41.30 -15.27 31.77
N GLN A 1075 -41.75 -16.13 30.86
CA GLN A 1075 -43.08 -16.74 30.96
C GLN A 1075 -43.22 -17.67 32.18
N GLN A 1076 -42.19 -18.43 32.55
CA GLN A 1076 -42.20 -19.23 33.77
C GLN A 1076 -42.23 -18.35 35.01
N ASP A 1077 -41.36 -17.34 35.08
CA ASP A 1077 -41.26 -16.37 36.18
C ASP A 1077 -42.59 -15.63 36.36
N ILE A 1078 -43.14 -15.01 35.30
CA ILE A 1078 -44.46 -14.35 35.31
C ILE A 1078 -45.57 -15.33 35.69
N SER A 1079 -45.55 -16.59 35.21
CA SER A 1079 -46.55 -17.58 35.61
C SER A 1079 -46.41 -18.03 37.07
N SER A 1080 -45.22 -17.92 37.64
CA SER A 1080 -44.94 -18.28 39.04
C SER A 1080 -45.31 -17.13 39.99
N THR A 1081 -44.99 -15.89 39.64
CA THR A 1081 -45.40 -14.71 40.42
C THR A 1081 -46.92 -14.56 40.39
N ALA A 1082 -47.56 -14.69 39.23
CA ALA A 1082 -49.02 -14.65 39.13
C ALA A 1082 -49.70 -15.74 40.00
N LYS A 1083 -49.19 -16.97 40.00
CA LYS A 1083 -49.70 -18.04 40.87
C LYS A 1083 -49.46 -17.77 42.36
N ASN A 1084 -48.31 -17.18 42.71
CA ASN A 1084 -48.01 -16.80 44.09
C ASN A 1084 -48.90 -15.64 44.57
N GLU A 1085 -49.19 -14.66 43.72
CA GLU A 1085 -50.14 -13.57 44.00
C GLU A 1085 -51.59 -14.07 44.09
N GLU A 1086 -52.03 -14.96 43.19
CA GLU A 1086 -53.35 -15.61 43.30
C GLU A 1086 -53.48 -16.45 44.58
N ALA A 1087 -52.44 -17.21 44.94
CA ALA A 1087 -52.38 -17.94 46.20
C ALA A 1087 -52.49 -16.98 47.40
N LEU A 1088 -51.71 -15.88 47.41
CA LEU A 1088 -51.73 -14.88 48.48
C LEU A 1088 -53.10 -14.18 48.59
N MET A 1089 -53.69 -13.78 47.47
CA MET A 1089 -55.04 -13.20 47.45
C MET A 1089 -56.12 -14.17 47.91
N SER A 1090 -56.03 -15.46 47.53
CA SER A 1090 -56.98 -16.47 48.00
C SER A 1090 -56.87 -16.70 49.51
N TYR A 1091 -55.63 -16.77 50.03
CA TYR A 1091 -55.37 -16.88 51.46
C TYR A 1091 -55.89 -15.65 52.21
N MET A 1092 -55.56 -14.43 51.76
CA MET A 1092 -56.03 -13.19 52.38
C MET A 1092 -57.57 -13.07 52.38
N LYS A 1093 -58.25 -13.47 51.29
CA LYS A 1093 -59.72 -13.51 51.26
C LYS A 1093 -60.30 -14.51 52.25
N SER A 1094 -59.74 -15.72 52.34
CA SER A 1094 -60.19 -16.73 53.31
C SER A 1094 -60.00 -16.26 54.77
N VAL A 1095 -58.92 -15.54 55.05
CA VAL A 1095 -58.69 -14.87 56.34
C VAL A 1095 -59.72 -13.76 56.56
N GLU A 1096 -59.99 -12.91 55.56
CA GLU A 1096 -60.97 -11.82 55.68
C GLU A 1096 -62.40 -12.35 55.93
N GLU A 1097 -62.82 -13.42 55.26
CA GLU A 1097 -64.11 -14.07 55.50
C GLU A 1097 -64.17 -14.71 56.90
N CYS A 1098 -63.10 -15.40 57.33
CA CYS A 1098 -63.02 -15.94 58.69
C CYS A 1098 -63.06 -14.83 59.77
N LEU A 1099 -62.47 -13.66 59.49
CA LEU A 1099 -62.52 -12.48 60.38
C LEU A 1099 -63.89 -11.79 60.36
N LYS A 1100 -64.59 -11.76 59.22
CA LYS A 1100 -65.97 -11.27 59.11
C LYS A 1100 -66.93 -12.16 59.91
N GLU A 1101 -66.85 -13.48 59.73
CA GLU A 1101 -67.62 -14.43 60.55
C GLU A 1101 -67.34 -14.24 62.04
N MET A 1102 -66.06 -14.09 62.42
CA MET A 1102 -65.67 -13.85 63.80
C MET A 1102 -66.27 -12.56 64.35
N LYS A 1103 -66.25 -11.46 63.58
CA LYS A 1103 -66.89 -10.19 63.94
C LYS A 1103 -68.42 -10.33 64.09
N GLU A 1104 -69.09 -11.04 63.18
CA GLU A 1104 -70.54 -11.28 63.28
C GLU A 1104 -70.90 -12.11 64.51
N ARG A 1105 -70.16 -13.19 64.80
CA ARG A 1105 -70.38 -14.01 66.02
C ARG A 1105 -70.18 -13.23 67.32
N VAL A 1106 -69.38 -12.16 67.30
CA VAL A 1106 -69.18 -11.25 68.45
C VAL A 1106 -70.33 -10.24 68.58
N ILE A 1107 -70.77 -9.65 67.48
CA ILE A 1107 -71.91 -8.70 67.47
C ILE A 1107 -73.23 -9.42 67.83
N LEU A 1108 -73.42 -10.65 67.33
CA LEU A 1108 -74.58 -11.49 67.58
C LEU A 1108 -74.56 -12.17 68.97
N ARG A 1109 -73.61 -11.86 69.85
CA ARG A 1109 -73.47 -12.46 71.19
C ARG A 1109 -74.51 -11.92 72.19
N GLN A 1110 -75.78 -11.83 71.76
CA GLN A 1110 -76.93 -11.56 72.61
C GLN A 1110 -77.45 -12.86 73.24
N LYS A 1111 -77.15 -13.05 74.54
CA LYS A 1111 -77.90 -13.88 75.50
C LYS A 1111 -78.10 -15.39 75.21
N SER A 1112 -77.55 -15.96 74.13
CA SER A 1112 -77.81 -17.37 73.76
C SER A 1112 -76.59 -18.11 73.17
N SER A 1113 -75.64 -18.52 74.01
CA SER A 1113 -74.81 -19.73 73.81
C SER A 1113 -73.92 -19.99 75.03
N ARG A 1114 -73.57 -21.26 75.30
CA ARG A 1114 -72.64 -21.62 76.38
C ARG A 1114 -71.20 -21.28 75.96
N PRO A 1115 -70.31 -20.90 76.89
CA PRO A 1115 -68.97 -20.40 76.54
C PRO A 1115 -67.99 -21.44 75.96
N ALA A 1116 -68.41 -22.68 75.72
CA ALA A 1116 -67.53 -23.77 75.26
C ALA A 1116 -67.29 -23.79 73.74
N ASP A 1117 -68.23 -23.28 72.94
CA ASP A 1117 -68.19 -23.41 71.47
C ASP A 1117 -67.37 -22.29 70.77
N PHE A 1118 -66.66 -21.47 71.54
CA PHE A 1118 -65.81 -20.38 71.05
C PHE A 1118 -64.33 -20.77 70.84
N THR A 1119 -64.02 -22.07 70.79
CA THR A 1119 -62.73 -22.54 70.29
C THR A 1119 -62.70 -22.36 68.76
N LEU A 1120 -61.98 -21.33 68.29
CA LEU A 1120 -61.62 -21.20 66.88
C LEU A 1120 -60.98 -22.51 66.41
N GLN A 1121 -61.59 -23.18 65.43
CA GLN A 1121 -60.91 -24.27 64.73
C GLN A 1121 -59.77 -23.65 63.90
N LEU A 1122 -58.58 -23.55 64.50
CA LEU A 1122 -57.36 -23.08 63.82
C LEU A 1122 -57.08 -23.86 62.53
N SER A 1123 -57.60 -25.08 62.43
CA SER A 1123 -57.63 -25.93 61.23
C SER A 1123 -58.09 -25.19 59.96
N THR A 1124 -59.04 -24.24 60.06
CA THR A 1124 -59.56 -23.51 58.90
C THR A 1124 -58.60 -22.43 58.37
N LEU A 1125 -57.58 -22.05 59.14
CA LEU A 1125 -56.60 -21.02 58.78
C LEU A 1125 -55.27 -21.61 58.25
N THR A 1126 -55.23 -22.92 57.99
CA THR A 1126 -54.09 -23.59 57.34
C THR A 1126 -54.40 -23.75 55.85
N PRO A 1127 -53.56 -23.26 54.92
CA PRO A 1127 -53.89 -23.27 53.49
C PRO A 1127 -53.96 -24.70 52.92
N PRO A 1128 -54.78 -24.98 51.87
CA PRO A 1128 -55.11 -26.35 51.47
C PRO A 1128 -53.95 -27.22 50.96
N ASP A 1129 -52.92 -26.63 50.33
CA ASP A 1129 -51.87 -27.36 49.60
C ASP A 1129 -50.44 -26.95 50.02
N SER A 1130 -50.05 -27.31 51.24
CA SER A 1130 -48.74 -26.93 51.84
C SER A 1130 -47.49 -27.62 51.23
N GLN A 1131 -47.60 -28.34 50.12
CA GLN A 1131 -46.48 -29.17 49.59
C GLN A 1131 -45.81 -28.63 48.31
N SER A 1132 -46.42 -27.72 47.54
CA SER A 1132 -45.80 -27.14 46.32
C SER A 1132 -45.36 -25.69 46.44
N ILE A 1133 -45.73 -24.98 47.51
CA ILE A 1133 -45.43 -23.55 47.74
C ILE A 1133 -44.48 -23.38 48.95
N MET A 1134 -43.51 -24.30 49.09
CA MET A 1134 -42.45 -24.18 50.10
C MET A 1134 -41.40 -23.17 49.63
N GLY A 1135 -41.55 -21.90 50.03
CA GLY A 1135 -40.49 -20.90 49.88
C GLY A 1135 -40.90 -19.43 49.71
N ASN A 1136 -42.20 -19.08 49.71
CA ASN A 1136 -42.63 -17.71 49.45
C ASN A 1136 -42.67 -16.87 50.76
N PRO A 1137 -41.74 -15.92 50.97
CA PRO A 1137 -41.55 -15.27 52.27
C PRO A 1137 -42.71 -14.36 52.69
N GLU A 1138 -43.45 -13.79 51.74
CA GLU A 1138 -44.64 -12.97 52.00
C GLU A 1138 -45.77 -13.81 52.60
N MET A 1139 -45.98 -15.03 52.07
CA MET A 1139 -47.02 -15.93 52.56
C MET A 1139 -46.72 -16.41 53.99
N ASP A 1140 -45.45 -16.68 54.25
CA ASP A 1140 -44.88 -17.04 55.55
C ASP A 1140 -45.04 -15.90 56.59
N ALA A 1141 -44.85 -14.65 56.16
CA ALA A 1141 -45.08 -13.46 56.98
C ALA A 1141 -46.57 -13.22 57.27
N CYS A 1142 -47.43 -13.37 56.26
CA CYS A 1142 -48.88 -13.31 56.41
C CYS A 1142 -49.41 -14.39 57.36
N GLN A 1143 -48.92 -15.64 57.28
CA GLN A 1143 -49.28 -16.70 58.22
C GLN A 1143 -48.91 -16.33 59.67
N ARG A 1144 -47.68 -15.87 59.91
CA ARG A 1144 -47.23 -15.44 61.25
C ARG A 1144 -48.11 -14.31 61.81
N LEU A 1145 -48.46 -13.32 60.99
CA LEU A 1145 -49.33 -12.21 61.40
C LEU A 1145 -50.73 -12.71 61.80
N VAL A 1146 -51.33 -13.61 61.01
CA VAL A 1146 -52.67 -14.16 61.25
C VAL A 1146 -52.70 -15.04 62.50
N LEU A 1147 -51.66 -15.86 62.73
CA LEU A 1147 -51.50 -16.65 63.95
C LEU A 1147 -51.42 -15.75 65.20
N CYS A 1148 -50.52 -14.76 65.20
CA CYS A 1148 -50.41 -13.80 66.30
C CYS A 1148 -51.74 -13.09 66.59
N PHE A 1149 -52.48 -12.68 65.55
CA PHE A 1149 -53.79 -12.04 65.71
C PHE A 1149 -54.83 -12.98 66.33
N CYS A 1150 -54.84 -14.26 65.93
CA CYS A 1150 -55.73 -15.26 66.51
C CYS A 1150 -55.43 -15.53 67.99
N GLU A 1151 -54.16 -15.62 68.37
CA GLU A 1151 -53.73 -15.76 69.77
C GLU A 1151 -54.14 -14.54 70.62
N LEU A 1152 -53.91 -13.33 70.12
CA LEU A 1152 -54.28 -12.08 70.79
C LEU A 1152 -55.80 -11.96 71.00
N ASN A 1153 -56.59 -12.38 70.01
CA ASN A 1153 -58.04 -12.47 70.15
C ASN A 1153 -58.47 -13.54 71.15
N GLN A 1154 -57.89 -14.75 71.12
CA GLN A 1154 -58.21 -15.78 72.12
C GLN A 1154 -57.93 -15.29 73.55
N LEU A 1155 -56.83 -14.55 73.74
CA LEU A 1155 -56.51 -13.88 75.01
C LEU A 1155 -57.61 -12.85 75.39
N LEU A 1156 -58.00 -11.97 74.47
CA LEU A 1156 -59.08 -11.00 74.69
C LEU A 1156 -60.43 -11.67 75.01
N PHE A 1157 -60.81 -12.74 74.32
CA PHE A 1157 -62.03 -13.49 74.63
C PHE A 1157 -61.96 -14.16 76.01
N SER A 1158 -60.80 -14.67 76.41
CA SER A 1158 -60.58 -15.19 77.77
C SER A 1158 -60.76 -14.09 78.83
N ILE A 1159 -60.19 -12.90 78.60
CA ILE A 1159 -60.35 -11.74 79.49
C ILE A 1159 -61.81 -11.29 79.58
N ILE A 1160 -62.50 -11.13 78.44
CA ILE A 1160 -63.92 -10.77 78.38
C ILE A 1160 -64.77 -11.82 79.12
N CYS A 1161 -64.58 -13.12 78.86
CA CYS A 1161 -65.31 -14.19 79.54
C CYS A 1161 -64.99 -14.29 81.06
N CYS A 1162 -63.85 -13.77 81.50
CA CYS A 1162 -63.52 -13.62 82.93
C CYS A 1162 -64.17 -12.37 83.53
N GLN A 1163 -64.23 -11.24 82.82
CA GLN A 1163 -64.95 -10.04 83.26
C GLN A 1163 -66.47 -10.27 83.29
N GLU A 1164 -67.05 -10.88 82.26
CA GLU A 1164 -68.46 -11.30 82.20
C GLU A 1164 -68.81 -12.20 83.39
N ARG A 1165 -67.97 -13.20 83.71
CA ARG A 1165 -68.15 -14.04 84.91
C ARG A 1165 -68.06 -13.26 86.21
N ARG A 1166 -67.15 -12.28 86.33
CA ARG A 1166 -67.08 -11.39 87.49
C ARG A 1166 -68.35 -10.53 87.60
N ILE A 1167 -68.81 -9.90 86.53
CA ILE A 1167 -70.04 -9.10 86.48
C ILE A 1167 -71.25 -9.95 86.89
N CYS A 1168 -71.43 -11.13 86.28
CA CYS A 1168 -72.48 -12.08 86.66
C CYS A 1168 -72.39 -12.47 88.15
N SER A 1169 -71.17 -12.64 88.70
CA SER A 1169 -71.00 -12.93 90.13
C SER A 1169 -71.41 -11.75 91.02
N TYR A 1170 -71.07 -10.51 90.65
CA TYR A 1170 -71.51 -9.31 91.36
C TYR A 1170 -73.03 -9.10 91.27
N GLU A 1171 -73.64 -9.35 90.11
CA GLU A 1171 -75.11 -9.30 89.93
C GLU A 1171 -75.82 -10.39 90.76
N SER A 1172 -75.25 -11.60 90.84
CA SER A 1172 -75.77 -12.70 91.69
C SER A 1172 -75.57 -12.49 93.20
N LEU A 1173 -74.65 -11.60 93.59
CA LEU A 1173 -74.45 -11.17 94.98
C LEU A 1173 -75.34 -9.97 95.35
N ASN A 1174 -75.54 -9.04 94.41
CA ASN A 1174 -76.41 -7.88 94.62
C ASN A 1174 -77.89 -8.27 94.65
N THR A 1175 -78.34 -9.27 93.88
CA THR A 1175 -79.74 -9.71 93.89
C THR A 1175 -80.26 -10.10 95.29
N PRO A 1176 -79.61 -11.00 96.07
CA PRO A 1176 -80.06 -11.29 97.44
C PRO A 1176 -79.84 -10.15 98.44
N LEU A 1177 -78.86 -9.25 98.22
CA LEU A 1177 -78.70 -8.04 99.05
C LEU A 1177 -79.79 -6.99 98.80
N GLN A 1178 -80.27 -6.89 97.56
CA GLN A 1178 -81.33 -5.95 97.19
C GLN A 1178 -82.71 -6.49 97.58
N GLU A 1179 -82.92 -7.82 97.52
CA GLU A 1179 -84.13 -8.47 98.04
C GLU A 1179 -84.20 -8.50 99.58
N SER A 1180 -83.07 -8.63 100.30
CA SER A 1180 -83.06 -8.54 101.77
C SER A 1180 -83.27 -7.11 102.26
N SER A 1181 -82.59 -6.11 101.66
CA SER A 1181 -82.76 -4.69 101.96
C SER A 1181 -84.20 -4.17 101.74
N LEU A 1182 -84.97 -4.81 100.87
CA LEU A 1182 -86.39 -4.52 100.64
C LEU A 1182 -87.35 -5.27 101.58
N ARG A 1183 -86.93 -6.33 102.28
CA ARG A 1183 -87.77 -7.01 103.29
C ARG A 1183 -87.65 -6.42 104.69
N ASP A 1184 -86.47 -5.97 105.10
CA ASP A 1184 -86.22 -5.61 106.51
C ASP A 1184 -86.68 -4.19 106.92
N LYS A 1185 -87.35 -3.44 106.04
CA LYS A 1185 -88.07 -2.20 106.44
C LYS A 1185 -89.45 -2.46 107.05
N HIS A 1186 -89.85 -3.72 107.20
CA HIS A 1186 -91.08 -4.13 107.88
C HIS A 1186 -90.88 -5.29 108.89
N CYS A 1187 -89.92 -5.20 109.82
CA CYS A 1187 -90.13 -5.77 111.17
C CYS A 1187 -89.11 -5.29 112.25
N THR A 1188 -89.66 -4.69 113.31
CA THR A 1188 -89.23 -4.75 114.74
C THR A 1188 -87.78 -4.48 115.18
N HIS A 1189 -87.67 -3.53 116.12
CA HIS A 1189 -86.53 -3.34 117.04
C HIS A 1189 -86.01 -4.63 117.70
N THR A 1190 -84.70 -4.89 117.64
CA THR A 1190 -83.85 -5.16 118.85
C THR A 1190 -82.36 -5.20 118.50
N SER A 1191 -81.53 -4.64 119.39
CA SER A 1191 -80.06 -4.79 119.45
C SER A 1191 -79.68 -6.23 119.89
N PRO A 1192 -78.44 -6.75 119.68
CA PRO A 1192 -77.19 -6.11 120.13
C PRO A 1192 -75.90 -6.36 119.31
N SER A 1193 -74.81 -5.79 119.83
CA SER A 1193 -73.38 -5.99 119.61
C SER A 1193 -72.87 -7.35 119.08
N ALA A 1194 -71.86 -7.30 118.18
CA ALA A 1194 -70.51 -7.87 118.38
C ALA A 1194 -69.60 -7.68 117.13
N GLU A 1195 -68.59 -6.83 117.27
CA GLU A 1195 -67.15 -7.17 117.29
C GLU A 1195 -66.55 -8.26 116.34
N VAL A 1196 -65.26 -8.05 116.01
CA VAL A 1196 -64.26 -8.99 115.44
C VAL A 1196 -64.08 -9.06 113.90
N ASP A 1197 -63.22 -8.16 113.39
CA ASP A 1197 -61.84 -8.43 112.93
C ASP A 1197 -61.49 -9.44 111.79
N CYS A 1198 -60.30 -9.22 111.21
CA CYS A 1198 -59.49 -10.12 110.36
C CYS A 1198 -59.94 -10.40 108.89
N GLY A 1199 -59.15 -9.92 107.92
CA GLY A 1199 -59.20 -10.38 106.52
C GLY A 1199 -58.11 -9.72 105.63
N PRO A 1200 -57.23 -10.48 104.93
CA PRO A 1200 -55.96 -9.95 104.44
C PRO A 1200 -55.94 -9.60 102.94
N SER A 1201 -54.94 -8.81 102.51
CA SER A 1201 -54.53 -8.69 101.09
C SER A 1201 -53.07 -8.25 100.99
N ASP A 1202 -52.15 -9.16 101.34
CA ASP A 1202 -50.73 -9.00 101.03
C ASP A 1202 -50.47 -9.03 99.50
N SER A 1203 -49.63 -8.09 99.07
CA SER A 1203 -48.55 -8.21 98.08
C SER A 1203 -48.64 -9.19 96.88
N LEU A 1204 -48.31 -8.65 95.69
CA LEU A 1204 -47.29 -9.17 94.75
C LEU A 1204 -47.21 -10.68 94.45
N ARG A 1205 -47.60 -11.08 93.23
CA ARG A 1205 -46.69 -11.63 92.18
C ARG A 1205 -47.47 -12.12 90.95
N GLY A 1206 -46.90 -11.89 89.76
CA GLY A 1206 -47.43 -12.34 88.47
C GLY A 1206 -47.37 -11.22 87.44
#